data_AF-A0AAW8BS63-F1
#
_entry.id   AF-A0AAW8BS63-F1
#
_cell.length_a   1.000
_cell.length_b   1.000
_cell.length_c   1.000
_cell.angle_alpha   90.00
_cell.angle_beta   90.00
_cell.angle_gamma   90.00
#
_symmetry.space_group_name_H-M   'P 1'
#
loop_
_entity.id
_entity.type
_entity.pdbx_description
1 polymer ?
#
loop_
_entity_poly.entity_id
_entity_poly.type
_entity_poly.pdbx_seq_one_letter_code
_entity_poly.pdbx_strand_id
1 'polypeptide(L)'
;MTEQGGDGLVAAEVKEAALSRIHGFELLPAPFVVAHLRIGLTLQKLGVALNANVGERASVYLTNALTGWVDADPHPPLPFPEFVAERDAADAVKRETPILVVLGNPPYNGFAGVSPAEEGGLVEPYKVGLADKWDITKNKLDDLYIRFFRIAERRVAEQTGKGIICFVSNSSWLGDPSAVVMRQRLLNEFDTITIDHLNGDSRETGKKTPDGKTDPSIFSTPLNPSGITRGVAISMLVRTADHAGSAKKVEYRDFWGQNKREQLAAATSQTDAGPDYEPLSPEEANWFRLLRWSPRPGYTSWPAIPELCAEEPMLGLNENRKFALIDGDRGALISRMRTYLDPEVPLTEVDPRLATNYAGFNPASVRERLLKETQFDDQRVKRFQFRPLDMRYAYVDSVPGLWNRSRPLLVAAESTESGFLLVRRRAPRALDGAALHFSECLIDQKVLFTDAYAVPLWLSPISRAPEDAAPALFEIESDKPEEEWRPNLSAQALTYLQGLGIDDAQSNKESATLIWLHALAIGVSPLYVEQNGEAVRSDWPRIPLPQSDSSLRDSSTLGRRVAHVLNLDEPLAGIDKQPIESRFQHVATIARHDGSAIDPGRGDLAVTAGWGIVQQRAVMPGPGRFDVRKRLSSDKAGLLDVEIELLGEQVLDVYLNEHVSWQGIPAAVWDFKIGGFQVLRKWLSYREKRALGSDLTLTEARTFTTIARRLAALVLLGPELDSNYLNVVDPTLPGQFSLLEPARTSNP
;
A
#
# COMPACT_ATOMS: atom_id res chain seq x y z
N MET A 1 -9.93 -1.12 -46.12
CA MET A 1 -10.45 -1.87 -47.29
C MET A 1 -9.80 -1.46 -48.61
N THR A 2 -9.19 -0.27 -48.71
CA THR A 2 -8.46 0.23 -49.89
C THR A 2 -6.95 -0.08 -49.91
N GLU A 3 -6.35 -0.53 -48.81
CA GLU A 3 -4.87 -0.63 -48.71
C GLU A 3 -4.25 -1.97 -49.16
N GLN A 4 -5.04 -3.02 -49.43
CA GLN A 4 -4.53 -4.32 -49.91
C GLN A 4 -5.24 -4.86 -51.16
N GLY A 5 -5.84 -4.00 -51.99
CA GLY A 5 -6.44 -4.45 -53.26
C GLY A 5 -7.57 -5.48 -53.08
N GLY A 6 -8.47 -5.24 -52.12
CA GLY A 6 -9.59 -6.14 -51.84
C GLY A 6 -10.48 -6.34 -53.07
N ASP A 7 -10.55 -7.59 -53.53
CA ASP A 7 -11.54 -8.13 -54.47
C ASP A 7 -12.97 -7.81 -53.98
N GLY A 8 -13.96 -7.75 -54.89
CA GLY A 8 -15.38 -7.60 -54.57
C GLY A 8 -15.95 -8.63 -53.58
N LEU A 9 -15.23 -9.69 -53.23
CA LEU A 9 -15.60 -10.69 -52.21
C LEU A 9 -15.39 -10.26 -50.75
N VAL A 10 -14.55 -9.28 -50.45
CA VAL A 10 -14.17 -8.95 -49.05
C VAL A 10 -15.39 -8.62 -48.17
N ALA A 11 -16.37 -7.92 -48.72
CA ALA A 11 -17.59 -7.61 -47.95
C ALA A 11 -18.38 -8.88 -47.60
N ALA A 12 -18.47 -9.84 -48.51
CA ALA A 12 -19.13 -11.12 -48.27
C ALA A 12 -18.38 -11.95 -47.21
N GLU A 13 -17.05 -11.97 -47.25
CA GLU A 13 -16.22 -12.64 -46.26
C GLU A 13 -16.37 -12.01 -44.86
N VAL A 14 -16.47 -10.69 -44.76
CA VAL A 14 -16.74 -9.99 -43.49
C VAL A 14 -18.11 -10.36 -42.94
N LYS A 15 -19.13 -10.48 -43.81
CA LYS A 15 -20.46 -10.95 -43.40
C LYS A 15 -20.39 -12.39 -42.91
N GLU A 16 -19.77 -13.30 -43.66
CA GLU A 16 -19.59 -14.70 -43.24
C GLU A 16 -18.86 -14.81 -41.89
N ALA A 17 -17.81 -14.02 -41.69
CA ALA A 17 -17.08 -13.97 -40.43
C ALA A 17 -17.98 -13.49 -39.26
N ALA A 18 -18.81 -12.46 -39.48
CA ALA A 18 -19.76 -11.97 -38.47
C ALA A 18 -20.88 -12.97 -38.11
N LEU A 19 -21.22 -13.87 -39.04
CA LEU A 19 -22.22 -14.92 -38.84
C LEU A 19 -21.63 -16.14 -38.13
N SER A 20 -20.37 -16.52 -38.43
CA SER A 20 -19.85 -17.86 -38.11
C SER A 20 -18.52 -17.91 -37.37
N ARG A 21 -17.74 -16.81 -37.33
CA ARG A 21 -16.38 -16.79 -36.75
C ARG A 21 -16.19 -15.78 -35.62
N ILE A 22 -17.05 -14.77 -35.56
CA ILE A 22 -17.04 -13.73 -34.52
C ILE A 22 -18.23 -13.99 -33.61
N HIS A 23 -17.95 -14.47 -32.41
CA HIS A 23 -18.96 -14.79 -31.41
C HIS A 23 -18.94 -13.80 -30.26
N GLY A 24 -20.11 -13.33 -29.83
CA GLY A 24 -20.27 -12.46 -28.68
C GLY A 24 -21.22 -13.06 -27.65
N PHE A 25 -20.94 -12.87 -26.37
CA PHE A 25 -21.81 -13.32 -25.28
C PHE A 25 -22.05 -12.15 -24.34
N GLU A 26 -23.31 -11.80 -24.13
CA GLU A 26 -23.70 -10.65 -23.31
C GLU A 26 -24.80 -11.07 -22.33
N LEU A 27 -24.68 -10.63 -21.08
CA LEU A 27 -25.62 -10.98 -20.02
C LEU A 27 -26.84 -10.03 -20.01
N LEU A 28 -26.63 -8.76 -20.38
CA LEU A 28 -27.65 -7.73 -20.30
C LEU A 28 -28.43 -7.56 -21.63
N PRO A 29 -29.77 -7.61 -21.62
CA PRO A 29 -30.57 -7.47 -22.84
C PRO A 29 -30.31 -6.19 -23.64
N ALA A 30 -30.13 -5.04 -22.98
CA ALA A 30 -29.92 -3.78 -23.67
C ALA A 30 -28.57 -3.72 -24.43
N PRO A 31 -27.41 -3.99 -23.80
CA PRO A 31 -26.14 -4.15 -24.51
C PRO A 31 -26.18 -5.22 -25.62
N PHE A 32 -26.87 -6.33 -25.41
CA PHE A 32 -27.05 -7.38 -26.42
C PHE A 32 -27.74 -6.84 -27.70
N VAL A 33 -28.82 -6.08 -27.55
CA VAL A 33 -29.52 -5.43 -28.68
C VAL A 33 -28.62 -4.39 -29.36
N VAL A 34 -27.89 -3.58 -28.58
CA VAL A 34 -26.98 -2.57 -29.12
C VAL A 34 -25.85 -3.22 -29.93
N ALA A 35 -25.28 -4.33 -29.46
CA ALA A 35 -24.24 -5.07 -30.18
C ALA A 35 -24.75 -5.57 -31.54
N HIS A 36 -25.92 -6.20 -31.58
CA HIS A 36 -26.56 -6.63 -32.83
C HIS A 36 -26.77 -5.47 -33.81
N LEU A 37 -27.34 -4.36 -33.32
CA LEU A 37 -27.58 -3.17 -34.13
C LEU A 37 -26.28 -2.61 -34.71
N ARG A 38 -25.21 -2.51 -33.91
CA ARG A 38 -23.92 -1.96 -34.35
C ARG A 38 -23.24 -2.85 -35.40
N ILE A 39 -23.30 -4.17 -35.24
CA ILE A 39 -22.77 -5.11 -36.24
C ILE A 39 -23.59 -5.00 -37.53
N GLY A 40 -24.93 -5.04 -37.44
CA GLY A 40 -25.81 -4.91 -38.59
C GLY A 40 -25.61 -3.61 -39.38
N LEU A 41 -25.50 -2.47 -38.69
CA LEU A 41 -25.22 -1.18 -39.32
C LEU A 41 -23.83 -1.13 -39.96
N THR A 42 -22.83 -1.78 -39.36
CA THR A 42 -21.48 -1.89 -39.94
C THR A 42 -21.53 -2.69 -41.24
N LEU A 43 -22.17 -3.86 -41.23
CA LEU A 43 -22.33 -4.70 -42.43
C LEU A 43 -23.14 -4.00 -43.53
N GLN A 44 -24.19 -3.25 -43.16
CA GLN A 44 -24.96 -2.44 -44.10
C GLN A 44 -24.10 -1.36 -44.76
N LYS A 45 -23.25 -0.65 -44.00
CA LYS A 45 -22.30 0.33 -44.55
C LYS A 45 -21.27 -0.29 -45.49
N LEU A 46 -20.96 -1.57 -45.31
CA LEU A 46 -20.09 -2.35 -46.19
C LEU A 46 -20.82 -2.93 -47.41
N GLY A 47 -22.14 -2.70 -47.55
CA GLY A 47 -22.93 -3.18 -48.68
C GLY A 47 -23.46 -4.61 -48.54
N VAL A 48 -23.31 -5.24 -47.37
CA VAL A 48 -23.63 -6.65 -47.10
C VAL A 48 -24.56 -6.80 -45.90
N ALA A 49 -25.72 -6.17 -45.96
CA ALA A 49 -26.70 -6.19 -44.87
C ALA A 49 -27.14 -7.62 -44.48
N LEU A 50 -27.49 -7.79 -43.21
CA LEU A 50 -28.12 -9.01 -42.70
C LEU A 50 -29.55 -9.13 -43.26
N ASN A 51 -29.91 -10.33 -43.71
CA ASN A 51 -31.21 -10.66 -44.28
C ASN A 51 -32.03 -11.49 -43.29
N ALA A 52 -32.93 -10.81 -42.57
CA ALA A 52 -33.82 -11.43 -41.59
C ALA A 52 -34.75 -12.50 -42.21
N ASN A 53 -35.09 -12.39 -43.50
CA ASN A 53 -36.02 -13.33 -44.16
C ASN A 53 -35.46 -14.75 -44.31
N VAL A 54 -34.13 -14.88 -44.26
CA VAL A 54 -33.43 -16.18 -44.29
C VAL A 54 -32.73 -16.48 -42.96
N GLY A 55 -33.07 -15.74 -41.90
CA GLY A 55 -32.57 -15.97 -40.54
C GLY A 55 -31.14 -15.51 -40.28
N GLU A 56 -30.56 -14.64 -41.11
CA GLU A 56 -29.21 -14.13 -40.86
C GLU A 56 -29.19 -13.18 -39.66
N ARG A 57 -28.30 -13.48 -38.71
CA ARG A 57 -28.04 -12.67 -37.51
C ARG A 57 -26.56 -12.65 -37.19
N ALA A 58 -26.10 -11.57 -36.55
CA ALA A 58 -24.78 -11.59 -35.92
C ALA A 58 -24.71 -12.73 -34.88
N SER A 59 -23.55 -13.38 -34.77
CA SER A 59 -23.28 -14.47 -33.83
C SER A 59 -23.10 -13.96 -32.38
N VAL A 60 -24.02 -13.12 -31.91
CA VAL A 60 -24.03 -12.56 -30.55
C VAL A 60 -25.19 -13.18 -29.78
N TYR A 61 -24.99 -13.61 -28.53
CA TYR A 61 -25.97 -14.38 -27.76
C TYR A 61 -26.24 -13.73 -26.40
N LEU A 62 -27.49 -13.82 -25.95
CA LEU A 62 -27.92 -13.36 -24.62
C LEU A 62 -27.73 -14.50 -23.60
N THR A 63 -26.62 -14.50 -22.87
CA THR A 63 -26.26 -15.59 -21.95
C THR A 63 -25.24 -15.13 -20.91
N ASN A 64 -25.08 -15.90 -19.82
CA ASN A 64 -23.92 -15.75 -18.96
C ASN A 64 -22.68 -16.33 -19.67
N ALA A 65 -21.68 -15.49 -19.92
CA ALA A 65 -20.45 -15.90 -20.59
C ALA A 65 -19.56 -16.83 -19.74
N LEU A 66 -19.80 -16.94 -18.43
CA LEU A 66 -19.01 -17.79 -17.53
C LEU A 66 -19.52 -19.24 -17.44
N THR A 67 -20.74 -19.52 -17.89
CA THR A 67 -21.40 -20.84 -17.78
C THR A 67 -21.67 -21.43 -19.15
N GLY A 68 -22.08 -22.71 -19.21
CA GLY A 68 -22.43 -23.41 -20.45
C GLY A 68 -21.24 -23.97 -21.21
N TRP A 69 -20.08 -24.08 -20.56
CA TRP A 69 -18.82 -24.54 -21.17
C TRP A 69 -18.59 -26.05 -21.01
N VAL A 70 -19.36 -26.72 -20.15
CA VAL A 70 -19.34 -28.17 -19.95
C VAL A 70 -20.77 -28.73 -19.89
N ASP A 71 -20.95 -30.01 -20.23
CA ASP A 71 -22.28 -30.63 -20.33
C ASP A 71 -23.02 -30.78 -18.99
N ALA A 72 -22.29 -30.74 -17.88
CA ALA A 72 -22.84 -30.90 -16.53
C ALA A 72 -23.30 -29.58 -15.88
N ASP A 73 -23.25 -28.44 -16.58
CA ASP A 73 -23.64 -27.16 -16.02
C ASP A 73 -25.15 -27.16 -15.68
N PRO A 74 -25.55 -26.91 -14.43
CA PRO A 74 -26.96 -26.77 -14.07
C PRO A 74 -27.55 -25.59 -14.83
N HIS A 75 -28.64 -25.83 -15.55
CA HIS A 75 -29.37 -24.79 -16.25
C HIS A 75 -30.52 -24.28 -15.37
N PRO A 76 -30.46 -23.05 -14.83
CA PRO A 76 -31.59 -22.49 -14.12
C PRO A 76 -32.78 -22.33 -15.07
N PRO A 77 -34.03 -22.49 -14.57
CA PRO A 77 -35.22 -22.29 -15.38
C PRO A 77 -35.31 -20.83 -15.80
N LEU A 78 -35.43 -20.58 -17.11
CA LEU A 78 -35.59 -19.26 -17.69
C LEU A 78 -37.08 -19.00 -18.01
N PRO A 79 -37.57 -17.75 -17.82
CA PRO A 79 -39.00 -17.45 -17.90
C PRO A 79 -39.58 -17.50 -19.32
N PHE A 80 -38.75 -17.47 -20.35
CA PHE A 80 -39.17 -17.36 -21.75
C PHE A 80 -38.43 -18.37 -22.64
N PRO A 81 -39.12 -19.07 -23.56
CA PRO A 81 -38.50 -20.00 -24.53
C PRO A 81 -37.39 -19.34 -25.37
N GLU A 82 -37.52 -18.05 -25.66
CA GLU A 82 -36.54 -17.28 -26.41
C GLU A 82 -35.20 -17.18 -25.67
N PHE A 83 -35.22 -17.04 -24.35
CA PHE A 83 -34.00 -17.04 -23.54
C PHE A 83 -33.38 -18.44 -23.43
N VAL A 84 -34.20 -19.48 -23.46
CA VAL A 84 -33.71 -20.86 -23.55
C VAL A 84 -33.03 -21.07 -24.90
N ALA A 85 -33.64 -20.65 -25.99
CA ALA A 85 -33.05 -20.76 -27.33
C ALA A 85 -31.73 -19.96 -27.47
N GLU A 86 -31.66 -18.75 -26.91
CA GLU A 86 -30.42 -17.96 -26.89
C GLU A 86 -29.30 -18.65 -26.09
N ARG A 87 -29.65 -19.22 -24.93
CA ARG A 87 -28.71 -19.97 -24.10
C ARG A 87 -28.21 -21.23 -24.81
N ASP A 88 -29.12 -22.03 -25.35
CA ASP A 88 -28.78 -23.30 -26.00
C ASP A 88 -27.94 -23.07 -27.27
N ALA A 89 -28.24 -22.02 -28.04
CA ALA A 89 -27.41 -21.61 -29.18
C ALA A 89 -26.01 -21.13 -28.74
N ALA A 90 -25.91 -20.39 -27.63
CA ALA A 90 -24.63 -20.01 -27.08
C ALA A 90 -23.82 -21.21 -26.59
N ASP A 91 -24.47 -22.16 -25.91
CA ASP A 91 -23.84 -23.36 -25.38
C ASP A 91 -23.29 -24.25 -26.51
N ALA A 92 -24.01 -24.38 -27.62
CA ALA A 92 -23.50 -25.06 -28.81
C ALA A 92 -22.20 -24.43 -29.31
N VAL A 93 -22.16 -23.09 -29.45
CA VAL A 93 -20.93 -22.37 -29.86
C VAL A 93 -19.81 -22.56 -28.84
N LYS A 94 -20.11 -22.39 -27.55
CA LYS A 94 -19.14 -22.50 -26.47
C LYS A 94 -18.52 -23.89 -26.39
N ARG A 95 -19.26 -24.95 -26.71
CA ARG A 95 -18.80 -26.34 -26.57
C ARG A 95 -18.17 -26.87 -27.85
N GLU A 96 -18.81 -26.64 -29.00
CA GLU A 96 -18.48 -27.30 -30.26
C GLU A 96 -17.47 -26.50 -31.11
N THR A 97 -17.46 -25.17 -30.98
CA THR A 97 -16.60 -24.33 -31.83
C THR A 97 -15.17 -24.22 -31.29
N PRO A 98 -14.14 -24.47 -32.11
CA PRO A 98 -12.75 -24.19 -31.75
C PRO A 98 -12.52 -22.67 -31.61
N ILE A 99 -12.21 -22.20 -30.40
CA ILE A 99 -11.96 -20.79 -30.13
C ILE A 99 -10.45 -20.53 -30.17
N LEU A 100 -10.01 -19.74 -31.14
CA LEU A 100 -8.60 -19.37 -31.35
C LEU A 100 -8.24 -18.01 -30.74
N VAL A 101 -9.20 -17.10 -30.62
CA VAL A 101 -8.95 -15.74 -30.13
C VAL A 101 -10.04 -15.37 -29.15
N VAL A 102 -9.64 -14.94 -27.95
CA VAL A 102 -10.53 -14.41 -26.93
C VAL A 102 -10.15 -12.95 -26.68
N LEU A 103 -11.07 -12.03 -26.99
CA LEU A 103 -10.89 -10.60 -26.80
C LEU A 103 -11.94 -10.07 -25.83
N GLY A 104 -11.62 -9.05 -25.04
CA GLY A 104 -12.63 -8.42 -24.20
C GLY A 104 -12.13 -7.41 -23.17
N ASN A 105 -13.11 -6.73 -22.57
CA ASN A 105 -12.95 -5.94 -21.35
C ASN A 105 -13.84 -6.59 -20.28
N PRO A 106 -13.38 -7.68 -19.64
CA PRO A 106 -14.20 -8.40 -18.67
C PRO A 106 -14.56 -7.52 -17.46
N PRO A 107 -15.71 -7.76 -16.79
CA PRO A 107 -16.15 -6.96 -15.66
C PRO A 107 -15.20 -7.06 -14.44
N TYR A 108 -15.04 -5.95 -13.71
CA TYR A 108 -14.21 -5.90 -12.50
C TYR A 108 -15.12 -5.89 -11.27
N ASN A 109 -15.23 -7.03 -10.57
CA ASN A 109 -16.06 -7.14 -9.38
C ASN A 109 -15.57 -8.24 -8.43
N GLY A 110 -14.66 -7.89 -7.51
CA GLY A 110 -14.22 -8.77 -6.42
C GLY A 110 -15.26 -9.04 -5.32
N PHE A 111 -16.45 -8.44 -5.39
CA PHE A 111 -17.56 -8.70 -4.45
C PHE A 111 -18.65 -9.60 -5.04
N ALA A 112 -18.41 -10.19 -6.22
CA ALA A 112 -19.35 -11.10 -6.87
C ALA A 112 -19.65 -12.39 -6.06
N GLY A 113 -18.99 -12.59 -4.91
CA GLY A 113 -19.11 -13.78 -4.08
C GLY A 113 -18.24 -14.92 -4.61
N VAL A 114 -18.28 -16.07 -3.96
CA VAL A 114 -17.58 -17.29 -4.42
C VAL A 114 -18.14 -17.71 -5.78
N SER A 115 -17.29 -18.27 -6.65
CA SER A 115 -17.71 -18.95 -7.88
C SER A 115 -18.92 -19.86 -7.62
N PRO A 116 -20.09 -19.60 -8.25
CA PRO A 116 -21.27 -20.44 -8.11
C PRO A 116 -21.00 -21.89 -8.55
N ALA A 117 -21.80 -22.84 -8.07
CA ALA A 117 -21.72 -24.23 -8.50
C ALA A 117 -21.81 -24.39 -10.04
N GLU A 118 -22.56 -23.51 -10.70
CA GLU A 118 -22.72 -23.44 -12.16
C GLU A 118 -21.43 -23.10 -12.93
N GLU A 119 -20.40 -22.59 -12.25
CA GLU A 119 -19.09 -22.36 -12.85
C GLU A 119 -18.15 -23.56 -12.66
N GLY A 120 -18.58 -24.62 -11.95
CA GLY A 120 -17.87 -25.90 -11.86
C GLY A 120 -16.48 -25.82 -11.22
N GLY A 121 -16.29 -24.93 -10.23
CA GLY A 121 -14.98 -24.73 -9.60
C GLY A 121 -13.95 -24.13 -10.57
N LEU A 122 -14.39 -23.28 -11.50
CA LEU A 122 -13.58 -22.69 -12.56
C LEU A 122 -12.20 -22.22 -12.10
N VAL A 123 -12.16 -21.47 -11.00
CA VAL A 123 -10.95 -20.83 -10.45
C VAL A 123 -10.12 -21.72 -9.52
N GLU A 124 -10.55 -22.94 -9.23
CA GLU A 124 -9.83 -23.85 -8.32
C GLU A 124 -8.40 -24.17 -8.76
N PRO A 125 -8.06 -24.30 -10.07
CA PRO A 125 -6.68 -24.44 -10.51
C PRO A 125 -5.76 -23.28 -10.10
N TYR A 126 -6.31 -22.08 -9.86
CA TYR A 126 -5.55 -20.93 -9.36
C TYR A 126 -5.38 -20.93 -7.84
N LYS A 127 -6.09 -21.80 -7.11
CA LYS A 127 -6.01 -21.92 -5.65
C LYS A 127 -5.08 -23.03 -5.18
N VAL A 128 -4.70 -23.96 -6.07
CA VAL A 128 -3.82 -25.09 -5.76
C VAL A 128 -2.47 -24.59 -5.22
N GLY A 129 -2.14 -24.96 -3.98
CA GLY A 129 -0.89 -24.60 -3.32
C GLY A 129 -0.81 -23.15 -2.81
N LEU A 130 -1.86 -22.33 -2.92
CA LEU A 130 -1.84 -20.97 -2.37
C LEU A 130 -1.65 -20.96 -0.85
N ALA A 131 -2.37 -21.81 -0.12
CA ALA A 131 -2.24 -21.90 1.33
C ALA A 131 -0.91 -22.59 1.72
N ASP A 132 -0.63 -23.76 1.15
CA ASP A 132 0.47 -24.62 1.59
C ASP A 132 1.85 -24.09 1.20
N LYS A 133 2.00 -23.53 -0.02
CA LYS A 133 3.30 -23.05 -0.53
C LYS A 133 3.50 -21.55 -0.29
N TRP A 134 2.44 -20.76 -0.46
CA TRP A 134 2.54 -19.29 -0.48
C TRP A 134 1.97 -18.61 0.78
N ASP A 135 1.42 -19.38 1.72
CA ASP A 135 0.78 -18.88 2.94
C ASP A 135 -0.34 -17.84 2.65
N ILE A 136 -1.13 -18.10 1.61
CA ILE A 136 -2.28 -17.28 1.21
C ILE A 136 -3.57 -18.04 1.47
N THR A 137 -4.14 -17.83 2.66
CA THR A 137 -5.44 -18.41 3.06
C THR A 137 -6.64 -17.55 2.65
N LYS A 138 -6.45 -16.23 2.54
CA LYS A 138 -7.46 -15.28 2.01
C LYS A 138 -6.96 -14.68 0.70
N ASN A 139 -7.72 -14.86 -0.36
CA ASN A 139 -7.34 -14.45 -1.72
C ASN A 139 -8.45 -13.62 -2.40
N LYS A 140 -8.11 -13.04 -3.54
CA LYS A 140 -8.99 -12.21 -4.38
C LYS A 140 -9.31 -12.87 -5.73
N LEU A 141 -9.13 -14.19 -5.86
CA LEU A 141 -9.26 -14.89 -7.14
C LEU A 141 -10.69 -15.00 -7.66
N ASP A 142 -11.68 -14.75 -6.80
CA ASP A 142 -13.09 -14.77 -7.19
C ASP A 142 -13.54 -13.51 -7.97
N ASP A 143 -12.66 -12.54 -8.23
CA ASP A 143 -12.97 -11.39 -9.09
C ASP A 143 -13.34 -11.85 -10.50
N LEU A 144 -14.41 -11.28 -11.08
CA LEU A 144 -14.97 -11.74 -12.35
C LEU A 144 -13.93 -11.74 -13.48
N TYR A 145 -13.05 -10.74 -13.57
CA TYR A 145 -12.05 -10.71 -14.65
C TYR A 145 -11.07 -11.88 -14.58
N ILE A 146 -10.78 -12.40 -13.38
CA ILE A 146 -9.92 -13.58 -13.19
C ILE A 146 -10.63 -14.84 -13.68
N ARG A 147 -11.95 -14.94 -13.47
CA ARG A 147 -12.79 -16.02 -14.02
C ARG A 147 -12.77 -16.00 -15.55
N PHE A 148 -12.84 -14.82 -16.16
CA PHE A 148 -12.73 -14.67 -17.61
C PHE A 148 -11.35 -15.08 -18.13
N PHE A 149 -10.26 -14.74 -17.44
CA PHE A 149 -8.92 -15.27 -17.76
C PHE A 149 -8.90 -16.78 -17.71
N ARG A 150 -9.50 -17.39 -16.69
CA ARG A 150 -9.49 -18.83 -16.51
C ARG A 150 -10.28 -19.58 -17.59
N ILE A 151 -11.42 -19.04 -18.03
CA ILE A 151 -12.16 -19.62 -19.17
C ILE A 151 -11.35 -19.45 -20.46
N ALA A 152 -10.77 -18.27 -20.68
CA ALA A 152 -9.96 -18.02 -21.86
C ALA A 152 -8.74 -18.95 -21.91
N GLU A 153 -8.06 -19.16 -20.78
CA GLU A 153 -6.98 -20.15 -20.61
C GLU A 153 -7.48 -21.55 -20.94
N ARG A 154 -8.59 -22.00 -20.35
CA ARG A 154 -9.17 -23.33 -20.65
C ARG A 154 -9.42 -23.51 -22.15
N ARG A 155 -9.98 -22.50 -22.83
CA ARG A 155 -10.29 -22.59 -24.26
C ARG A 155 -9.03 -22.58 -25.14
N VAL A 156 -8.11 -21.67 -24.88
CA VAL A 156 -6.93 -21.48 -25.73
C VAL A 156 -5.83 -22.49 -25.41
N ALA A 157 -5.49 -22.65 -24.13
CA ALA A 157 -4.38 -23.49 -23.68
C ALA A 157 -4.75 -24.98 -23.60
N GLU A 158 -5.84 -25.30 -22.91
CA GLU A 158 -6.16 -26.70 -22.58
C GLU A 158 -6.90 -27.43 -23.70
N GLN A 159 -7.69 -26.71 -24.51
CA GLN A 159 -8.51 -27.34 -25.56
C GLN A 159 -7.95 -27.13 -26.96
N THR A 160 -7.77 -25.88 -27.39
CA THR A 160 -7.28 -25.61 -28.76
C THR A 160 -5.77 -25.84 -28.88
N GLY A 161 -5.02 -25.67 -27.79
CA GLY A 161 -3.57 -25.81 -27.75
C GLY A 161 -2.80 -24.70 -28.50
N LYS A 162 -3.50 -23.71 -29.07
CA LYS A 162 -2.96 -22.55 -29.77
C LYS A 162 -3.99 -21.43 -29.80
N GLY A 163 -3.54 -20.18 -29.86
CA GLY A 163 -4.43 -19.03 -29.95
C GLY A 163 -3.93 -17.80 -29.19
N ILE A 164 -4.82 -16.82 -29.04
CA ILE A 164 -4.53 -15.53 -28.43
C ILE A 164 -5.60 -15.20 -27.38
N ILE A 165 -5.16 -14.71 -26.22
CA ILE A 165 -6.01 -14.01 -25.27
C ILE A 165 -5.57 -12.55 -25.25
N CYS A 166 -6.49 -11.61 -25.42
CA CYS A 166 -6.18 -10.19 -25.25
C CYS A 166 -7.28 -9.51 -24.44
N PHE A 167 -6.94 -9.08 -23.23
CA PHE A 167 -7.88 -8.45 -22.31
C PHE A 167 -7.42 -7.08 -21.86
N VAL A 168 -8.38 -6.15 -21.81
CA VAL A 168 -8.30 -4.95 -20.97
C VAL A 168 -8.81 -5.36 -19.59
N SER A 169 -7.94 -5.38 -18.58
CA SER A 169 -8.28 -5.89 -17.26
C SER A 169 -7.79 -4.98 -16.13
N ASN A 170 -8.34 -5.15 -14.93
CA ASN A 170 -7.77 -4.57 -13.72
C ASN A 170 -6.32 -5.05 -13.58
N SER A 171 -5.35 -4.13 -13.43
CA SER A 171 -3.93 -4.47 -13.41
C SER A 171 -3.47 -5.20 -12.14
N SER A 172 -4.34 -5.36 -11.12
CA SER A 172 -3.92 -5.95 -9.84
C SER A 172 -3.34 -7.36 -9.95
N TRP A 173 -3.77 -8.19 -10.90
CA TRP A 173 -3.23 -9.55 -11.04
C TRP A 173 -1.77 -9.59 -11.48
N LEU A 174 -1.22 -8.51 -12.04
CA LEU A 174 0.19 -8.45 -12.47
C LEU A 174 1.17 -8.58 -11.29
N GLY A 175 0.75 -8.19 -10.09
CA GLY A 175 1.60 -8.21 -8.89
C GLY A 175 0.92 -8.62 -7.58
N ASP A 176 -0.41 -8.73 -7.50
CA ASP A 176 -1.09 -9.12 -6.27
C ASP A 176 -0.70 -10.57 -5.89
N PRO A 177 -0.31 -10.81 -4.63
CA PRO A 177 0.06 -12.12 -4.12
C PRO A 177 -0.99 -13.21 -4.40
N SER A 178 -2.28 -12.87 -4.33
CA SER A 178 -3.39 -13.80 -4.56
C SER A 178 -3.33 -14.46 -5.94
N ALA A 179 -2.73 -13.78 -6.93
CA ALA A 179 -2.66 -14.24 -8.31
C ALA A 179 -1.32 -14.92 -8.66
N VAL A 180 -0.49 -15.29 -7.67
CA VAL A 180 0.81 -15.93 -7.93
C VAL A 180 0.70 -17.22 -8.73
N VAL A 181 -0.25 -18.10 -8.37
CA VAL A 181 -0.49 -19.36 -9.09
C VAL A 181 -1.10 -19.11 -10.47
N MET A 182 -1.99 -18.10 -10.61
CA MET A 182 -2.51 -17.68 -11.91
C MET A 182 -1.36 -17.27 -12.85
N ARG A 183 -0.46 -16.38 -12.40
CA ARG A 183 0.70 -15.95 -13.21
C ARG A 183 1.61 -17.12 -13.55
N GLN A 184 1.93 -17.98 -12.58
CA GLN A 184 2.74 -19.17 -12.80
C GLN A 184 2.14 -20.06 -13.90
N ARG A 185 0.82 -20.30 -13.85
CA ARG A 185 0.13 -21.08 -14.88
C ARG A 185 0.17 -20.39 -16.24
N LEU A 186 -0.16 -19.10 -16.32
CA LEU A 186 -0.13 -18.38 -17.60
C LEU A 186 1.28 -18.36 -18.22
N LEU A 187 2.33 -18.25 -17.40
CA LEU A 187 3.71 -18.38 -17.86
C LEU A 187 4.04 -19.79 -18.35
N ASN A 188 3.43 -20.83 -17.78
CA ASN A 188 3.64 -22.20 -18.23
C ASN A 188 2.84 -22.55 -19.48
N GLU A 189 1.71 -21.88 -19.73
CA GLU A 189 0.75 -22.26 -20.77
C GLU A 189 0.84 -21.41 -22.05
N PHE A 190 1.56 -20.29 -22.04
CA PHE A 190 1.67 -19.35 -23.16
C PHE A 190 3.13 -19.07 -23.50
N ASP A 191 3.43 -18.90 -24.79
CA ASP A 191 4.79 -18.69 -25.31
C ASP A 191 5.23 -17.23 -25.23
N THR A 192 4.31 -16.30 -25.49
CA THR A 192 4.57 -14.86 -25.44
C THR A 192 3.50 -14.17 -24.59
N ILE A 193 3.95 -13.35 -23.65
CA ILE A 193 3.08 -12.49 -22.82
C ILE A 193 3.56 -11.06 -22.97
N THR A 194 2.69 -10.16 -23.43
CA THR A 194 2.98 -8.71 -23.50
C THR A 194 1.99 -7.93 -22.65
N ILE A 195 2.49 -6.97 -21.89
CA ILE A 195 1.72 -6.15 -20.96
C ILE A 195 1.88 -4.66 -21.30
N ASP A 196 0.79 -4.03 -21.71
CA ASP A 196 0.67 -2.56 -21.73
C ASP A 196 0.04 -2.11 -20.41
N HIS A 197 0.85 -1.66 -19.47
CA HIS A 197 0.35 -1.18 -18.19
C HIS A 197 -0.13 0.26 -18.31
N LEU A 198 -1.43 0.46 -18.17
CA LEU A 198 -2.10 1.76 -18.40
C LEU A 198 -2.23 2.60 -17.12
N ASN A 199 -1.69 2.13 -16.00
CA ASN A 199 -1.65 2.84 -14.71
C ASN A 199 -3.01 3.43 -14.29
N GLY A 200 -3.04 4.59 -13.62
CA GLY A 200 -4.26 5.27 -13.19
C GLY A 200 -4.89 4.78 -11.87
N ASP A 201 -4.14 4.01 -11.06
CA ASP A 201 -4.62 3.49 -9.77
C ASP A 201 -4.57 4.56 -8.66
N SER A 202 -5.75 4.87 -8.09
CA SER A 202 -5.88 5.87 -7.02
C SER A 202 -5.34 5.42 -5.66
N ARG A 203 -5.23 4.11 -5.42
CA ARG A 203 -4.75 3.53 -4.16
C ARG A 203 -3.23 3.37 -4.19
N GLU A 204 -2.69 2.93 -5.33
CA GLU A 204 -1.28 2.59 -5.52
C GLU A 204 -0.42 3.78 -5.95
N THR A 205 -0.87 4.62 -6.89
CA THR A 205 -0.09 5.79 -7.35
C THR A 205 -0.69 7.10 -6.87
N GLY A 206 -1.93 7.07 -6.38
CA GLY A 206 -2.68 8.29 -6.08
C GLY A 206 -3.11 9.04 -7.33
N LYS A 207 -3.21 8.36 -8.49
CA LYS A 207 -3.42 8.98 -9.81
C LYS A 207 -2.34 10.02 -10.13
N LYS A 208 -1.10 9.67 -9.81
CA LYS A 208 0.08 10.45 -10.16
C LYS A 208 1.07 9.61 -10.95
N THR A 209 1.77 10.26 -11.85
CA THR A 209 2.93 9.71 -12.55
C THR A 209 4.13 9.65 -11.61
N PRO A 210 5.22 8.93 -11.96
CA PRO A 210 6.45 8.93 -11.16
C PRO A 210 7.03 10.33 -10.91
N ASP A 211 6.89 11.26 -11.86
CA ASP A 211 7.28 12.68 -11.74
C ASP A 211 6.21 13.55 -11.03
N GLY A 212 5.17 12.95 -10.44
CA GLY A 212 4.20 13.62 -9.59
C GLY A 212 3.07 14.37 -10.32
N LYS A 213 3.03 14.34 -11.66
CA LYS A 213 1.96 14.91 -12.49
C LYS A 213 0.68 14.06 -12.43
N THR A 214 -0.43 14.59 -12.93
CA THR A 214 -1.71 13.87 -12.95
C THR A 214 -1.69 12.69 -13.91
N ASP A 215 -2.09 11.52 -13.38
CA ASP A 215 -2.24 10.27 -14.11
C ASP A 215 -3.69 9.77 -14.04
N PRO A 216 -4.57 10.25 -14.94
CA PRO A 216 -5.98 9.85 -14.91
C PRO A 216 -6.15 8.38 -15.29
N SER A 217 -7.29 7.82 -14.91
CA SER A 217 -7.68 6.48 -15.37
C SER A 217 -7.82 6.46 -16.89
N ILE A 218 -7.45 5.36 -17.54
CA ILE A 218 -7.72 5.16 -18.97
C ILE A 218 -9.22 5.22 -19.31
N PHE A 219 -10.11 5.12 -18.32
CA PHE A 219 -11.56 5.23 -18.47
C PHE A 219 -12.11 6.65 -18.18
N SER A 220 -11.25 7.65 -17.94
CA SER A 220 -11.67 9.06 -17.70
C SER A 220 -12.13 9.75 -19.00
N THR A 221 -13.38 10.18 -19.09
CA THR A 221 -13.93 10.88 -20.28
C THR A 221 -14.31 12.32 -19.95
N PRO A 222 -14.60 13.20 -20.94
CA PRO A 222 -15.12 14.53 -20.65
C PRO A 222 -16.40 14.53 -19.80
N LEU A 223 -17.24 13.50 -19.96
CA LEU A 223 -18.48 13.31 -19.19
C LEU A 223 -18.26 12.63 -17.83
N ASN A 224 -17.18 11.85 -17.69
CA ASN A 224 -16.75 11.26 -16.43
C ASN A 224 -15.24 11.45 -16.23
N PRO A 225 -14.79 12.65 -15.80
CA PRO A 225 -13.37 12.93 -15.62
C PRO A 225 -12.71 12.02 -14.56
N SER A 226 -13.51 11.54 -13.60
CA SER A 226 -13.04 10.71 -12.50
C SER A 226 -12.65 9.29 -12.93
N GLY A 227 -13.24 8.76 -14.00
CA GLY A 227 -13.00 7.39 -14.48
C GLY A 227 -13.25 6.34 -13.39
N ILE A 228 -12.40 5.31 -13.33
CA ILE A 228 -12.42 4.30 -12.25
C ILE A 228 -11.27 4.53 -11.25
N THR A 229 -11.27 3.76 -10.15
CA THR A 229 -10.27 3.87 -9.06
C THR A 229 -9.09 2.92 -9.19
N ARG A 230 -9.25 1.83 -9.97
CA ARG A 230 -8.26 0.77 -10.17
C ARG A 230 -7.37 1.06 -11.37
N GLY A 231 -6.12 0.60 -11.29
CA GLY A 231 -5.22 0.52 -12.43
C GLY A 231 -5.72 -0.47 -13.48
N VAL A 232 -5.28 -0.28 -14.72
CA VAL A 232 -5.72 -1.08 -15.88
C VAL A 232 -4.51 -1.53 -16.66
N ALA A 233 -4.57 -2.74 -17.22
CA ALA A 233 -3.56 -3.25 -18.14
C ALA A 233 -4.23 -3.87 -19.36
N ILE A 234 -3.58 -3.78 -20.51
CA ILE A 234 -3.87 -4.62 -21.67
C ILE A 234 -2.84 -5.75 -21.64
N SER A 235 -3.31 -6.98 -21.60
CA SER A 235 -2.45 -8.16 -21.62
C SER A 235 -2.76 -9.01 -22.83
N MET A 236 -1.75 -9.27 -23.66
CA MET A 236 -1.83 -10.19 -24.78
C MET A 236 -1.01 -11.44 -24.46
N LEU A 237 -1.65 -12.60 -24.54
CA LEU A 237 -1.05 -13.91 -24.29
C LEU A 237 -1.19 -14.74 -25.56
N VAL A 238 -0.08 -15.22 -26.09
CA VAL A 238 -0.02 -15.97 -27.34
C VAL A 238 0.48 -17.38 -27.05
N ARG A 239 -0.29 -18.37 -27.49
CA ARG A 239 0.08 -19.79 -27.47
C ARG A 239 0.26 -20.29 -28.89
N THR A 240 1.42 -20.85 -29.19
CA THR A 240 1.75 -21.44 -30.48
C THR A 240 1.54 -22.96 -30.44
N ALA A 241 1.43 -23.59 -31.61
CA ALA A 241 1.21 -25.04 -31.69
C ALA A 241 2.44 -25.86 -31.24
N ASP A 242 3.63 -25.26 -31.30
CA ASP A 242 4.93 -25.81 -30.89
C ASP A 242 5.31 -25.44 -29.44
N HIS A 243 4.31 -25.18 -28.59
CA HIS A 243 4.51 -24.76 -27.22
C HIS A 243 5.40 -25.73 -26.43
N ALA A 244 6.40 -25.18 -25.74
CA ALA A 244 7.47 -25.95 -25.08
C ALA A 244 7.30 -26.08 -23.55
N GLY A 245 6.14 -25.70 -23.00
CA GLY A 245 5.85 -25.81 -21.56
C GLY A 245 6.23 -24.59 -20.71
N SER A 246 6.71 -23.51 -21.33
CA SER A 246 6.97 -22.22 -20.66
C SER A 246 7.03 -21.05 -21.64
N ALA A 247 6.82 -19.84 -21.14
CA ALA A 247 6.94 -18.61 -21.87
C ALA A 247 8.39 -18.40 -22.35
N LYS A 248 8.53 -18.13 -23.65
CA LYS A 248 9.79 -17.77 -24.31
C LYS A 248 10.05 -16.26 -24.20
N LYS A 249 8.98 -15.46 -24.12
CA LYS A 249 9.07 -14.00 -24.14
C LYS A 249 8.03 -13.37 -23.20
N VAL A 250 8.48 -12.54 -22.27
CA VAL A 250 7.61 -11.74 -21.41
C VAL A 250 8.05 -10.29 -21.51
N GLU A 251 7.15 -9.42 -21.97
CA GLU A 251 7.43 -8.01 -22.23
C GLU A 251 6.44 -7.09 -21.53
N TYR A 252 6.94 -5.92 -21.14
CA TYR A 252 6.19 -4.96 -20.36
C TYR A 252 6.52 -3.53 -20.79
N ARG A 253 5.53 -2.64 -20.74
CA ARG A 253 5.77 -1.19 -20.83
C ARG A 253 4.69 -0.40 -20.10
N ASP A 254 5.04 0.83 -19.71
CA ASP A 254 4.13 1.72 -19.00
C ASP A 254 3.61 2.86 -19.87
N PHE A 255 2.30 3.12 -19.74
CA PHE A 255 1.67 4.32 -20.25
C PHE A 255 1.23 5.25 -19.10
N TRP A 256 1.81 6.45 -19.08
CA TRP A 256 1.63 7.44 -18.02
C TRP A 256 1.00 8.74 -18.54
N GLY A 257 0.33 9.45 -17.64
CA GLY A 257 -0.13 10.82 -17.85
C GLY A 257 -1.44 10.93 -18.64
N GLN A 258 -1.82 12.18 -18.90
CA GLN A 258 -3.12 12.49 -19.51
C GLN A 258 -3.23 12.03 -20.97
N ASN A 259 -2.10 11.97 -21.69
CA ASN A 259 -2.04 11.66 -23.12
C ASN A 259 -1.83 10.15 -23.41
N LYS A 260 -2.05 9.29 -22.41
CA LYS A 260 -1.76 7.85 -22.52
C LYS A 260 -2.62 7.14 -23.57
N ARG A 261 -3.82 7.63 -23.87
CA ARG A 261 -4.68 7.05 -24.92
C ARG A 261 -4.12 7.30 -26.31
N GLU A 262 -3.66 8.53 -26.54
CA GLU A 262 -3.06 8.95 -27.80
C GLU A 262 -1.75 8.18 -28.03
N GLN A 263 -0.93 8.01 -26.98
CA GLN A 263 0.28 7.19 -27.03
C GLN A 263 -0.04 5.72 -27.33
N LEU A 264 -1.04 5.14 -26.68
CA LEU A 264 -1.45 3.76 -26.93
C LEU A 264 -1.96 3.56 -28.37
N ALA A 265 -2.76 4.50 -28.87
CA ALA A 265 -3.26 4.47 -30.24
C ALA A 265 -2.12 4.59 -31.26
N ALA A 266 -1.15 5.48 -31.01
CA ALA A 266 0.05 5.60 -31.84
C ALA A 266 0.85 4.29 -31.86
N ALA A 267 1.06 3.68 -30.70
CA ALA A 267 1.84 2.44 -30.54
C ALA A 267 1.20 1.22 -31.22
N THR A 268 -0.12 1.28 -31.44
CA THR A 268 -0.86 0.24 -32.17
C THR A 268 -0.72 0.41 -33.69
N SER A 269 -0.59 1.65 -34.17
CA SER A 269 -0.47 1.96 -35.61
C SER A 269 0.97 1.89 -36.12
N GLN A 270 1.95 2.20 -35.26
CA GLN A 270 3.37 2.18 -35.57
C GLN A 270 4.11 1.59 -34.37
N THR A 271 4.82 0.48 -34.58
CA THR A 271 5.47 -0.27 -33.51
C THR A 271 6.48 0.58 -32.71
N ASP A 272 7.13 1.55 -33.37
CA ASP A 272 8.10 2.46 -32.76
C ASP A 272 7.47 3.72 -32.13
N ALA A 273 6.14 3.89 -32.26
CA ALA A 273 5.45 5.07 -31.77
C ALA A 273 4.87 4.86 -30.36
N GLY A 274 5.72 4.80 -29.34
CA GLY A 274 5.28 4.67 -27.95
C GLY A 274 6.43 4.35 -27.02
N PRO A 275 6.16 4.07 -25.74
CA PRO A 275 7.16 3.50 -24.85
C PRO A 275 7.66 2.14 -25.39
N ASP A 276 8.95 1.90 -25.27
CA ASP A 276 9.57 0.64 -25.65
C ASP A 276 9.15 -0.49 -24.70
N TYR A 277 9.10 -1.70 -25.24
CA TYR A 277 8.94 -2.90 -24.42
C TYR A 277 10.25 -3.25 -23.72
N GLU A 278 10.14 -3.51 -22.42
CA GLU A 278 11.21 -4.02 -21.58
C GLU A 278 10.96 -5.51 -21.31
N PRO A 279 11.98 -6.38 -21.40
CA PRO A 279 11.85 -7.78 -21.03
C PRO A 279 11.68 -7.92 -19.51
N LEU A 280 10.76 -8.79 -19.09
CA LEU A 280 10.63 -9.22 -17.70
C LEU A 280 11.24 -10.61 -17.50
N SER A 281 11.71 -10.88 -16.29
CA SER A 281 12.13 -12.21 -15.84
C SER A 281 11.28 -12.69 -14.68
N PRO A 282 10.03 -13.15 -14.91
CA PRO A 282 9.18 -13.67 -13.86
C PRO A 282 9.72 -14.99 -13.32
N GLU A 283 9.95 -15.08 -12.02
CA GLU A 283 10.53 -16.25 -11.37
C GLU A 283 9.90 -16.47 -9.99
N GLU A 284 10.15 -17.63 -9.38
CA GLU A 284 9.58 -17.94 -8.07
C GLU A 284 9.99 -16.91 -7.00
N ALA A 285 11.24 -16.44 -7.02
CA ALA A 285 11.78 -15.45 -6.09
C ALA A 285 11.03 -14.11 -6.13
N ASN A 286 10.49 -13.71 -7.29
CA ASN A 286 9.69 -12.50 -7.43
C ASN A 286 8.18 -12.76 -7.52
N TRP A 287 7.73 -13.97 -7.17
CA TRP A 287 6.34 -14.40 -7.19
C TRP A 287 5.73 -14.30 -8.60
N PHE A 288 6.53 -14.64 -9.62
CA PHE A 288 6.16 -14.65 -11.04
C PHE A 288 5.55 -13.33 -11.49
N ARG A 289 6.12 -12.20 -11.09
CA ARG A 289 5.53 -10.88 -11.35
C ARG A 289 5.58 -10.49 -12.82
N LEU A 290 4.49 -9.84 -13.26
CA LEU A 290 4.36 -9.23 -14.60
C LEU A 290 4.38 -7.69 -14.50
N LEU A 291 5.19 -7.19 -13.57
CA LEU A 291 5.52 -5.78 -13.36
C LEU A 291 7.04 -5.68 -13.30
N ARG A 292 7.55 -4.45 -13.43
CA ARG A 292 8.97 -4.19 -13.14
C ARG A 292 9.34 -4.70 -11.74
N TRP A 293 10.45 -5.41 -11.70
CA TRP A 293 11.10 -5.88 -10.49
C TRP A 293 12.60 -5.91 -10.76
N SER A 294 13.28 -4.79 -10.51
CA SER A 294 14.71 -4.65 -10.72
C SER A 294 15.41 -4.09 -9.48
N PRO A 295 15.36 -4.79 -8.32
CA PRO A 295 16.18 -4.41 -7.19
C PRO A 295 17.68 -4.48 -7.53
N ARG A 296 18.51 -3.84 -6.72
CA ARG A 296 19.98 -3.93 -6.85
C ARG A 296 20.42 -5.41 -6.88
N PRO A 297 21.41 -5.78 -7.72
CA PRO A 297 22.06 -7.08 -7.62
C PRO A 297 22.53 -7.39 -6.20
N GLY A 298 22.21 -8.58 -5.70
CA GLY A 298 22.51 -9.01 -4.34
C GLY A 298 21.42 -8.70 -3.30
N TYR A 299 20.37 -7.94 -3.63
CA TYR A 299 19.28 -7.66 -2.69
C TYR A 299 18.66 -8.93 -2.06
N THR A 300 18.48 -9.97 -2.87
CA THR A 300 17.87 -11.24 -2.44
C THR A 300 18.74 -12.05 -1.48
N SER A 301 20.05 -11.78 -1.40
CA SER A 301 20.95 -12.46 -0.45
C SER A 301 20.98 -11.81 0.93
N TRP A 302 20.45 -10.59 1.07
CA TRP A 302 20.36 -9.90 2.34
C TRP A 302 19.25 -10.49 3.21
N PRO A 303 19.41 -10.54 4.54
CA PRO A 303 18.37 -11.02 5.43
C PRO A 303 17.13 -10.11 5.38
N ALA A 304 15.96 -10.72 5.27
CA ALA A 304 14.68 -10.04 5.47
C ALA A 304 14.50 -9.68 6.95
N ILE A 305 13.78 -8.60 7.27
CA ILE A 305 13.54 -8.20 8.66
C ILE A 305 13.08 -9.36 9.57
N PRO A 306 12.10 -10.20 9.20
CA PRO A 306 11.70 -11.33 10.06
C PRO A 306 12.79 -12.37 10.31
N GLU A 307 13.75 -12.55 9.40
CA GLU A 307 14.87 -13.49 9.56
C GLU A 307 15.85 -13.02 10.66
N LEU A 308 15.83 -11.73 10.99
CA LEU A 308 16.60 -11.14 12.09
C LEU A 308 15.88 -11.22 13.45
N CYS A 309 14.58 -11.54 13.46
CA CYS A 309 13.75 -11.50 14.65
C CYS A 309 13.70 -12.85 15.39
N ALA A 310 13.74 -12.84 16.72
CA ALA A 310 13.38 -14.01 17.53
C ALA A 310 11.85 -14.22 17.57
N GLU A 311 11.08 -13.13 17.66
CA GLU A 311 9.63 -13.11 17.54
C GLU A 311 9.24 -12.33 16.29
N GLU A 312 8.38 -12.93 15.46
CA GLU A 312 7.96 -12.32 14.20
C GLU A 312 7.37 -10.91 14.39
N PRO A 313 7.54 -10.01 13.40
CA PRO A 313 6.89 -8.71 13.44
C PRO A 313 5.39 -8.81 13.68
N MET A 314 4.84 -7.97 14.55
CA MET A 314 3.43 -8.01 14.95
C MET A 314 2.69 -6.76 14.47
N LEU A 315 1.49 -6.93 13.90
CA LEU A 315 0.63 -5.78 13.57
C LEU A 315 0.34 -4.93 14.81
N GLY A 316 0.39 -3.61 14.63
CA GLY A 316 -0.01 -2.64 15.65
C GLY A 316 -1.46 -2.80 16.14
N LEU A 317 -1.81 -2.03 17.17
CA LEU A 317 -3.16 -2.06 17.76
C LEU A 317 -4.20 -1.49 16.79
N ASN A 318 -5.41 -2.07 16.82
CA ASN A 318 -6.51 -1.64 15.96
C ASN A 318 -7.83 -1.69 16.71
N GLU A 319 -8.42 -0.52 16.94
CA GLU A 319 -9.68 -0.41 17.69
C GLU A 319 -10.93 -0.63 16.84
N ASN A 320 -10.91 -0.32 15.53
CA ASN A 320 -12.09 -0.33 14.64
C ASN A 320 -13.35 0.39 15.20
N ARG A 321 -13.20 1.37 16.11
CA ARG A 321 -14.30 2.00 16.88
C ARG A 321 -14.31 3.54 16.86
N LYS A 322 -13.95 4.16 15.73
CA LYS A 322 -14.09 5.62 15.52
C LYS A 322 -13.47 6.48 16.65
N PHE A 323 -12.24 6.16 17.05
CA PHE A 323 -11.42 6.83 18.06
C PHE A 323 -12.06 6.81 19.45
N ALA A 324 -12.66 5.67 19.84
CA ALA A 324 -13.21 5.50 21.17
C ALA A 324 -12.09 5.33 22.20
N LEU A 325 -11.05 4.56 21.86
CA LEU A 325 -9.91 4.27 22.73
C LEU A 325 -8.71 5.17 22.48
N ILE A 326 -8.77 6.05 21.47
CA ILE A 326 -7.66 6.92 21.05
C ILE A 326 -8.15 8.36 21.11
N ASP A 327 -7.37 9.25 21.72
CA ASP A 327 -7.70 10.67 21.79
C ASP A 327 -6.44 11.56 21.77
N GLY A 328 -6.58 12.78 21.28
CA GLY A 328 -5.52 13.79 21.38
C GLY A 328 -5.40 14.35 22.80
N ASP A 329 -6.51 14.38 23.55
CA ASP A 329 -6.56 14.86 24.93
C ASP A 329 -6.57 13.68 25.92
N ARG A 330 -5.52 13.62 26.75
CA ARG A 330 -5.36 12.58 27.78
C ARG A 330 -6.48 12.60 28.81
N GLY A 331 -6.90 13.78 29.27
CA GLY A 331 -7.94 13.95 30.27
C GLY A 331 -9.32 13.56 29.75
N ALA A 332 -9.63 13.92 28.50
CA ALA A 332 -10.86 13.50 27.83
C ALA A 332 -10.95 11.97 27.71
N LEU A 333 -9.85 11.31 27.36
CA LEU A 333 -9.79 9.84 27.30
C LEU A 333 -9.93 9.19 28.67
N ILE A 334 -9.26 9.72 29.71
CA ILE A 334 -9.39 9.25 31.09
C ILE A 334 -10.84 9.34 31.55
N SER A 335 -11.47 10.50 31.35
CA SER A 335 -12.87 10.73 31.74
C SER A 335 -13.80 9.72 31.03
N ARG A 336 -13.65 9.57 29.72
CA ARG A 336 -14.43 8.62 28.91
C ARG A 336 -14.28 7.17 29.40
N MET A 337 -13.05 6.73 29.63
CA MET A 337 -12.78 5.35 30.03
C MET A 337 -13.18 5.07 31.48
N ARG A 338 -13.09 6.09 32.36
CA ARG A 338 -13.61 6.00 33.73
C ARG A 338 -15.13 5.81 33.71
N THR A 339 -15.87 6.60 32.92
CA THR A 339 -17.31 6.44 32.77
C THR A 339 -17.68 5.07 32.19
N TYR A 340 -16.91 4.58 31.20
CA TYR A 340 -17.14 3.25 30.62
C TYR A 340 -16.86 2.11 31.61
N LEU A 341 -15.91 2.27 32.53
CA LEU A 341 -15.52 1.26 33.52
C LEU A 341 -16.05 1.56 34.93
N ASP A 342 -17.09 2.39 35.04
CA ASP A 342 -17.83 2.61 36.28
C ASP A 342 -19.04 1.64 36.33
N PRO A 343 -19.13 0.71 37.29
CA PRO A 343 -20.22 -0.25 37.36
C PRO A 343 -21.59 0.40 37.57
N GLU A 344 -21.65 1.61 38.12
CA GLU A 344 -22.91 2.32 38.42
C GLU A 344 -23.47 3.04 37.19
N VAL A 345 -22.67 3.24 36.14
CA VAL A 345 -23.10 3.94 34.91
C VAL A 345 -23.72 2.94 33.92
N PRO A 346 -24.99 3.09 33.49
CA PRO A 346 -25.58 2.20 32.51
C PRO A 346 -24.94 2.40 31.11
N LEU A 347 -24.89 1.33 30.29
CA LEU A 347 -24.34 1.40 28.92
C LEU A 347 -25.04 2.42 28.00
N THR A 348 -26.24 2.89 28.35
CA THR A 348 -26.94 3.95 27.62
C THR A 348 -26.35 5.35 27.85
N GLU A 349 -25.58 5.53 28.92
CA GLU A 349 -24.98 6.81 29.33
C GLU A 349 -23.47 6.88 29.03
N VAL A 350 -22.86 5.76 28.61
CA VAL A 350 -21.47 5.75 28.14
C VAL A 350 -21.37 6.27 26.70
N ASP A 351 -20.16 6.60 26.25
CA ASP A 351 -19.91 7.03 24.86
C ASP A 351 -20.54 6.02 23.87
N PRO A 352 -21.38 6.45 22.90
CA PRO A 352 -22.05 5.55 21.98
C PRO A 352 -21.11 4.62 21.20
N ARG A 353 -19.85 5.05 20.99
CA ARG A 353 -18.82 4.24 20.32
C ARG A 353 -18.35 3.05 21.17
N LEU A 354 -18.51 3.12 22.48
CA LEU A 354 -18.25 2.02 23.42
C LEU A 354 -19.51 1.21 23.76
N ALA A 355 -20.70 1.75 23.47
CA ALA A 355 -21.99 1.09 23.68
C ALA A 355 -22.55 0.35 22.44
N THR A 356 -21.91 0.47 21.27
CA THR A 356 -22.38 -0.11 20.01
C THR A 356 -21.56 -1.34 19.61
N ASN A 357 -22.19 -2.34 18.98
CA ASN A 357 -21.48 -3.49 18.42
C ASN A 357 -20.59 -3.09 17.24
N TYR A 358 -19.36 -3.60 17.24
CA TYR A 358 -18.42 -3.50 16.11
C TYR A 358 -17.85 -4.88 15.79
N ALA A 359 -17.21 -5.03 14.63
CA ALA A 359 -16.57 -6.29 14.25
C ALA A 359 -15.54 -6.72 15.32
N GLY A 360 -15.82 -7.85 15.98
CA GLY A 360 -14.99 -8.38 17.07
C GLY A 360 -15.16 -7.71 18.44
N PHE A 361 -16.15 -6.83 18.61
CA PHE A 361 -16.42 -6.10 19.86
C PHE A 361 -17.90 -6.17 20.24
N ASN A 362 -18.16 -6.83 21.36
CA ASN A 362 -19.45 -6.79 22.06
C ASN A 362 -19.29 -5.92 23.33
N PRO A 363 -19.98 -4.76 23.41
CA PRO A 363 -19.88 -3.84 24.54
C PRO A 363 -20.08 -4.48 25.92
N ALA A 364 -21.17 -5.22 26.10
CA ALA A 364 -21.55 -5.78 27.40
C ALA A 364 -20.54 -6.82 27.87
N SER A 365 -20.20 -7.79 27.00
CA SER A 365 -19.26 -8.86 27.34
C SER A 365 -17.82 -8.37 27.52
N VAL A 366 -17.41 -7.29 26.85
CA VAL A 366 -16.07 -6.70 27.05
C VAL A 366 -16.03 -5.89 28.33
N ARG A 367 -17.05 -5.07 28.61
CA ARG A 367 -17.14 -4.28 29.83
C ARG A 367 -17.17 -5.15 31.08
N GLU A 368 -17.98 -6.21 31.08
CA GLU A 368 -18.06 -7.16 32.19
C GLU A 368 -16.69 -7.77 32.53
N ARG A 369 -15.94 -8.21 31.50
CA ARG A 369 -14.60 -8.77 31.68
C ARG A 369 -13.62 -7.74 32.22
N LEU A 370 -13.60 -6.52 31.67
CA LEU A 370 -12.72 -5.46 32.17
C LEU A 370 -13.02 -5.10 33.63
N LEU A 371 -14.29 -4.99 34.01
CA LEU A 371 -14.68 -4.71 35.41
C LEU A 371 -14.26 -5.84 36.37
N LYS A 372 -14.23 -7.08 35.90
CA LYS A 372 -13.83 -8.26 36.68
C LYS A 372 -12.31 -8.41 36.78
N GLU A 373 -11.59 -8.24 35.67
CA GLU A 373 -10.19 -8.61 35.54
C GLU A 373 -9.22 -7.46 35.84
N THR A 374 -9.51 -6.26 35.34
CA THR A 374 -8.48 -5.19 35.30
C THR A 374 -8.92 -3.86 35.93
N GLN A 375 -10.23 -3.59 35.98
CA GLN A 375 -10.86 -2.35 36.47
C GLN A 375 -10.33 -1.08 35.78
N PHE A 376 -10.88 0.09 36.11
CA PHE A 376 -10.33 1.35 35.59
C PHE A 376 -8.97 1.66 36.22
N ASP A 377 -8.00 2.02 35.38
CA ASP A 377 -6.66 2.47 35.75
C ASP A 377 -6.22 3.57 34.76
N ASP A 378 -5.83 4.73 35.26
CA ASP A 378 -5.41 5.85 34.43
C ASP A 378 -3.97 5.71 33.89
N GLN A 379 -3.17 4.80 34.45
CA GLN A 379 -1.83 4.47 33.96
C GLN A 379 -1.88 3.66 32.66
N ARG A 380 -3.01 3.03 32.35
CA ARG A 380 -3.28 2.38 31.06
C ARG A 380 -3.54 3.38 29.93
N VAL A 381 -3.67 4.67 30.23
CA VAL A 381 -3.67 5.72 29.20
C VAL A 381 -2.22 6.04 28.83
N LYS A 382 -1.75 5.36 27.79
CA LYS A 382 -0.37 5.38 27.30
C LYS A 382 -0.20 6.34 26.13
N ARG A 383 1.04 6.77 25.91
CA ARG A 383 1.43 7.48 24.69
C ARG A 383 1.28 6.54 23.49
N PHE A 384 0.80 7.07 22.37
CA PHE A 384 0.43 6.24 21.23
C PHE A 384 0.70 6.94 19.89
N GLN A 385 1.41 6.28 18.98
CA GLN A 385 1.66 6.82 17.65
C GLN A 385 0.55 6.43 16.68
N PHE A 386 -0.31 7.40 16.37
CA PHE A 386 -1.48 7.19 15.52
C PHE A 386 -1.11 7.22 14.03
N ARG A 387 -0.38 8.23 13.58
CA ARG A 387 0.17 8.35 12.22
C ARG A 387 1.64 8.80 12.32
N PRO A 388 2.42 8.81 11.23
CA PRO A 388 3.82 9.22 11.31
C PRO A 388 3.85 10.66 11.83
N LEU A 389 4.53 10.85 12.96
CA LEU A 389 4.60 12.14 13.66
C LEU A 389 3.23 12.75 14.08
N ASP A 390 2.14 11.96 14.15
CA ASP A 390 0.87 12.34 14.79
C ASP A 390 0.69 11.49 16.06
N MET A 391 1.11 12.06 17.17
CA MET A 391 1.18 11.39 18.46
C MET A 391 -0.07 11.71 19.29
N ARG A 392 -0.69 10.68 19.87
CA ARG A 392 -1.94 10.74 20.65
C ARG A 392 -1.83 9.93 21.96
N TYR A 393 -2.94 9.72 22.64
CA TYR A 393 -3.07 8.81 23.77
C TYR A 393 -4.00 7.67 23.42
N ALA A 394 -3.73 6.49 23.97
CA ALA A 394 -4.60 5.33 23.85
C ALA A 394 -4.81 4.64 25.20
N TYR A 395 -6.01 4.13 25.44
CA TYR A 395 -6.29 3.27 26.60
C TYR A 395 -5.94 1.83 26.23
N VAL A 396 -4.88 1.30 26.81
CA VAL A 396 -4.29 0.00 26.44
C VAL A 396 -4.54 -1.02 27.53
N ASP A 397 -5.18 -2.13 27.15
CA ASP A 397 -5.42 -3.29 28.00
C ASP A 397 -5.39 -4.55 27.12
N SER A 398 -4.86 -5.65 27.65
CA SER A 398 -4.71 -6.93 26.95
C SER A 398 -5.96 -7.82 27.05
N VAL A 399 -7.01 -7.41 27.77
CA VAL A 399 -8.29 -8.14 27.82
C VAL A 399 -8.85 -8.37 26.41
N PRO A 400 -9.14 -9.62 26.00
CA PRO A 400 -9.56 -9.94 24.64
C PRO A 400 -10.83 -9.19 24.22
N GLY A 401 -10.85 -8.65 23.01
CA GLY A 401 -12.00 -7.92 22.47
C GLY A 401 -12.04 -6.44 22.86
N LEU A 402 -11.28 -5.97 23.88
CA LEU A 402 -11.10 -4.52 24.02
C LEU A 402 -10.33 -3.98 22.82
N TRP A 403 -9.31 -4.63 22.31
CA TRP A 403 -8.77 -4.33 20.97
C TRP A 403 -9.17 -5.46 20.02
N ASN A 404 -9.22 -5.20 18.69
CA ASN A 404 -9.55 -6.26 17.72
C ASN A 404 -8.64 -7.48 17.90
N ARG A 405 -7.36 -7.22 18.21
CA ARG A 405 -6.41 -8.17 18.78
C ARG A 405 -5.69 -7.49 19.95
N SER A 406 -5.53 -8.20 21.07
CA SER A 406 -4.96 -7.66 22.33
C SER A 406 -3.45 -7.42 22.29
N ARG A 407 -2.72 -8.16 21.44
CA ARG A 407 -1.25 -8.02 21.24
C ARG A 407 -0.45 -7.96 22.55
N PRO A 408 -0.59 -8.94 23.47
CA PRO A 408 0.03 -8.89 24.79
C PRO A 408 1.55 -8.74 24.74
N LEU A 409 2.24 -9.34 23.76
CA LEU A 409 3.69 -9.20 23.59
C LEU A 409 4.12 -7.76 23.29
N LEU A 410 3.37 -7.01 22.47
CA LEU A 410 3.67 -5.60 22.21
C LEU A 410 3.44 -4.75 23.44
N VAL A 411 2.35 -5.00 24.17
CA VAL A 411 2.04 -4.28 25.42
C VAL A 411 3.10 -4.55 26.49
N ALA A 412 3.54 -5.80 26.63
CA ALA A 412 4.61 -6.18 27.54
C ALA A 412 5.96 -5.55 27.14
N ALA A 413 6.29 -5.53 25.84
CA ALA A 413 7.51 -4.89 25.34
C ALA A 413 7.52 -3.37 25.62
N GLU A 414 6.38 -2.69 25.48
CA GLU A 414 6.24 -1.26 25.84
C GLU A 414 6.48 -1.04 27.34
N SER A 415 6.00 -1.95 28.19
CA SER A 415 6.22 -1.88 29.64
C SER A 415 7.69 -2.03 30.03
N THR A 416 8.53 -2.59 29.16
CA THR A 416 10.00 -2.68 29.32
C THR A 416 10.77 -1.61 28.55
N GLU A 417 10.06 -0.59 28.04
CA GLU A 417 10.60 0.55 27.28
C GLU A 417 11.36 0.14 26.01
N SER A 418 10.91 -0.91 25.32
CA SER A 418 11.66 -1.48 24.20
C SER A 418 11.91 -0.57 23.00
N GLY A 419 10.99 0.34 22.71
CA GLY A 419 10.88 0.91 21.37
C GLY A 419 10.58 -0.14 20.29
N PHE A 420 10.18 0.34 19.13
CA PHE A 420 9.61 -0.46 18.05
C PHE A 420 10.13 0.02 16.70
N LEU A 421 10.84 -0.85 15.99
CA LEU A 421 11.09 -0.68 14.57
C LEU A 421 9.80 -0.98 13.83
N LEU A 422 9.33 -0.04 13.02
CA LEU A 422 8.11 -0.18 12.25
C LEU A 422 8.42 -0.51 10.80
N VAL A 423 7.78 -1.56 10.31
CA VAL A 423 8.00 -2.11 8.97
C VAL A 423 6.68 -2.53 8.36
N ARG A 424 6.63 -2.67 7.03
CA ARG A 424 5.51 -3.31 6.33
C ARG A 424 6.03 -4.47 5.53
N ARG A 425 5.28 -5.57 5.53
CA ARG A 425 5.53 -6.69 4.61
C ARG A 425 5.34 -6.30 3.16
N ARG A 426 4.37 -5.42 2.86
CA ARG A 426 4.09 -4.95 1.50
C ARG A 426 3.72 -3.48 1.55
N ALA A 427 4.38 -2.69 0.72
CA ALA A 427 4.12 -1.27 0.60
C ALA A 427 3.05 -1.09 -0.49
N PRO A 428 1.80 -0.68 -0.18
CA PRO A 428 0.74 -0.65 -1.19
C PRO A 428 0.88 0.50 -2.19
N ARG A 429 1.78 1.49 -1.99
CA ARG A 429 1.98 2.59 -2.93
C ARG A 429 3.36 2.59 -3.55
N ALA A 430 3.43 3.05 -4.80
CA ALA A 430 4.68 3.12 -5.57
C ALA A 430 5.69 4.15 -5.02
N LEU A 431 5.23 5.17 -4.29
CA LEU A 431 6.06 6.25 -3.74
C LEU A 431 5.83 6.36 -2.24
N ASP A 432 6.21 5.32 -1.50
CA ASP A 432 5.92 5.20 -0.06
C ASP A 432 6.90 5.97 0.85
N GLY A 433 7.99 6.47 0.29
CA GLY A 433 9.05 7.16 1.03
C GLY A 433 9.88 6.17 1.84
N ALA A 434 10.29 6.56 3.05
CA ALA A 434 11.06 5.70 3.94
C ALA A 434 10.41 4.31 4.12
N ALA A 435 11.21 3.25 3.97
CA ALA A 435 10.78 1.86 4.09
C ALA A 435 10.54 1.44 5.55
N LEU A 436 11.29 2.06 6.47
CA LEU A 436 11.23 1.83 7.91
C LEU A 436 10.92 3.13 8.66
N HIS A 437 10.35 2.98 9.85
CA HIS A 437 10.07 4.07 10.78
C HIS A 437 10.36 3.58 12.20
N PHE A 438 10.38 4.47 13.19
CA PHE A 438 10.63 4.11 14.58
C PHE A 438 9.62 4.75 15.53
N SER A 439 9.24 4.03 16.58
CA SER A 439 8.40 4.53 17.65
C SER A 439 8.91 4.05 19.00
N GLU A 440 8.92 4.91 20.01
CA GLU A 440 9.20 4.50 21.39
C GLU A 440 7.96 3.95 22.10
N CYS A 441 6.77 4.16 21.51
CA CYS A 441 5.50 3.80 22.11
C CYS A 441 4.68 2.87 21.20
N LEU A 442 3.56 2.38 21.72
CA LEU A 442 2.63 1.55 20.94
C LEU A 442 2.06 2.31 19.74
N ILE A 443 1.73 1.54 18.70
CA ILE A 443 1.36 2.08 17.39
C ILE A 443 -0.01 1.62 16.92
N ASP A 444 -0.67 2.46 16.12
CA ASP A 444 -1.85 2.08 15.34
C ASP A 444 -1.45 1.19 14.16
N GLN A 445 -2.21 0.13 13.88
CA GLN A 445 -1.98 -0.75 12.72
C GLN A 445 -1.90 0.03 11.38
N LYS A 446 -2.51 1.22 11.30
CA LYS A 446 -2.53 2.07 10.10
C LYS A 446 -1.58 3.27 10.20
N VAL A 447 -0.59 3.24 11.11
CA VAL A 447 0.44 4.29 11.20
C VAL A 447 1.22 4.42 9.89
N LEU A 448 1.57 3.32 9.21
CA LEU A 448 2.20 3.30 7.88
C LEU A 448 1.19 3.00 6.74
N PHE A 449 0.03 3.67 6.77
CA PHE A 449 -1.10 3.51 5.85
C PHE A 449 -1.93 2.24 6.08
N THR A 450 -1.37 1.07 5.83
CA THR A 450 -1.99 -0.23 6.14
C THR A 450 -0.94 -1.21 6.62
N ASP A 451 -1.33 -2.07 7.56
CA ASP A 451 -0.55 -3.21 8.03
C ASP A 451 0.87 -2.85 8.48
N ALA A 452 0.99 -1.84 9.33
CA ALA A 452 2.22 -1.54 10.03
C ALA A 452 2.50 -2.63 11.07
N TYR A 453 3.64 -3.29 10.92
CA TYR A 453 4.17 -4.25 11.86
C TYR A 453 5.20 -3.57 12.75
N ALA A 454 5.13 -3.84 14.05
CA ALA A 454 6.08 -3.43 15.04
C ALA A 454 6.99 -4.61 15.38
N VAL A 455 8.29 -4.35 15.35
CA VAL A 455 9.34 -5.22 15.85
C VAL A 455 9.87 -4.58 17.13
N PRO A 456 9.54 -5.13 18.31
CA PRO A 456 10.16 -4.66 19.55
C PRO A 456 11.66 -4.98 19.51
N LEU A 457 12.50 -4.05 19.94
CA LEU A 457 13.96 -4.22 19.98
C LEU A 457 14.38 -5.34 20.95
N TRP A 458 13.65 -5.44 22.07
CA TRP A 458 13.72 -6.50 23.06
C TRP A 458 12.33 -6.86 23.57
N LEU A 459 12.22 -8.03 24.18
CA LEU A 459 10.97 -8.62 24.64
C LEU A 459 10.99 -8.72 26.16
N SER A 460 9.80 -8.65 26.75
CA SER A 460 9.57 -9.06 28.14
C SER A 460 9.73 -10.58 28.26
N PRO A 461 10.14 -11.12 29.42
CA PRO A 461 10.28 -12.55 29.69
C PRO A 461 8.96 -13.32 29.68
N ILE A 462 7.81 -12.63 29.66
CA ILE A 462 6.49 -13.27 29.63
C ILE A 462 6.39 -14.21 28.41
N SER A 463 6.44 -15.51 28.69
CA SER A 463 6.14 -16.54 27.70
C SER A 463 4.67 -16.44 27.31
N ARG A 464 4.42 -16.66 26.02
CA ARG A 464 3.09 -16.73 25.41
C ARG A 464 2.20 -17.66 26.25
N ALA A 465 1.31 -17.11 27.07
CA ALA A 465 0.23 -17.91 27.64
C ALA A 465 -0.57 -18.48 26.46
N PRO A 466 -0.61 -19.81 26.25
CA PRO A 466 -1.36 -20.38 25.13
C PRO A 466 -2.83 -19.99 25.29
N GLU A 467 -3.49 -19.56 24.20
CA GLU A 467 -4.92 -19.21 24.22
C GLU A 467 -5.82 -20.41 24.64
N ASP A 468 -5.28 -21.65 24.69
CA ASP A 468 -6.00 -22.90 24.99
C ASP A 468 -5.39 -23.77 26.12
N ALA A 469 -4.43 -23.30 26.93
CA ALA A 469 -3.85 -24.14 27.99
C ALA A 469 -4.63 -24.04 29.32
N ALA A 470 -5.13 -25.17 29.80
CA ALA A 470 -5.56 -25.32 31.19
C ALA A 470 -4.40 -24.98 32.15
N PRO A 471 -4.66 -24.36 33.31
CA PRO A 471 -3.60 -23.93 34.22
C PRO A 471 -2.81 -25.15 34.72
N ALA A 472 -1.52 -25.20 34.39
CA ALA A 472 -0.63 -26.23 34.91
C ALA A 472 -0.41 -25.99 36.41
N LEU A 473 -0.81 -26.96 37.23
CA LEU A 473 -0.84 -26.86 38.70
C LEU A 473 0.54 -27.03 39.36
N PHE A 474 1.63 -27.12 38.60
CA PHE A 474 2.98 -27.35 39.12
C PHE A 474 4.05 -26.70 38.23
N GLU A 475 4.35 -25.43 38.46
CA GLU A 475 5.64 -24.86 38.07
C GLU A 475 6.56 -24.84 39.29
N ILE A 476 7.68 -25.55 39.17
CA ILE A 476 8.73 -25.61 40.18
C ILE A 476 9.54 -24.32 40.04
N GLU A 477 9.54 -23.48 41.09
CA GLU A 477 10.35 -22.27 41.20
C GLU A 477 11.83 -22.62 40.98
N SER A 478 12.38 -22.19 39.85
CA SER A 478 13.83 -22.19 39.64
C SER A 478 14.40 -20.86 40.12
N ASP A 479 15.30 -20.93 41.11
CA ASP A 479 16.00 -19.84 41.81
C ASP A 479 16.98 -19.02 40.94
N LYS A 480 16.72 -18.84 39.64
CA LYS A 480 17.43 -17.88 38.80
C LYS A 480 16.69 -16.54 38.89
N PRO A 481 17.37 -15.39 39.05
CA PRO A 481 16.70 -14.11 38.85
C PRO A 481 16.12 -14.12 37.43
N GLU A 482 14.80 -14.04 37.31
CA GLU A 482 14.14 -13.96 36.00
C GLU A 482 14.67 -12.70 35.32
N GLU A 483 15.38 -12.87 34.19
CA GLU A 483 15.85 -11.72 33.41
C GLU A 483 14.64 -10.90 32.97
N GLU A 484 14.59 -9.61 33.36
CA GLU A 484 13.45 -8.71 33.10
C GLU A 484 13.20 -8.43 31.60
N TRP A 485 14.11 -8.86 30.72
CA TRP A 485 14.01 -8.72 29.27
C TRP A 485 14.90 -9.76 28.55
N ARG A 486 14.64 -9.98 27.26
CA ARG A 486 15.51 -10.72 26.34
C ARG A 486 15.61 -10.03 24.97
N PRO A 487 16.71 -10.12 24.21
CA PRO A 487 16.77 -9.49 22.89
C PRO A 487 15.76 -10.12 21.93
N ASN A 488 15.22 -9.32 21.00
CA ASN A 488 14.39 -9.86 19.92
C ASN A 488 15.23 -10.35 18.72
N LEU A 489 16.42 -10.91 18.97
CA LEU A 489 17.36 -11.29 17.92
C LEU A 489 17.29 -12.79 17.61
N SER A 490 17.18 -13.14 16.33
CA SER A 490 17.23 -14.53 15.89
C SER A 490 18.61 -15.16 16.18
N ALA A 491 18.69 -16.49 16.16
CA ALA A 491 19.97 -17.20 16.30
C ALA A 491 20.98 -16.79 15.21
N GLN A 492 20.49 -16.50 14.00
CA GLN A 492 21.31 -16.00 12.89
C GLN A 492 21.86 -14.61 13.19
N ALA A 493 21.02 -13.70 13.70
CA ALA A 493 21.44 -12.35 14.08
C ALA A 493 22.48 -12.38 15.20
N LEU A 494 22.28 -13.21 16.23
CA LEU A 494 23.25 -13.39 17.32
C LEU A 494 24.58 -13.95 16.81
N THR A 495 24.55 -14.95 15.93
CA THR A 495 25.76 -15.53 15.31
C THR A 495 26.53 -14.49 14.51
N TYR A 496 25.82 -13.62 13.77
CA TYR A 496 26.42 -12.52 13.03
C TYR A 496 27.12 -11.53 13.98
N LEU A 497 26.47 -11.11 15.08
CA LEU A 497 27.07 -10.20 16.06
C LEU A 497 28.32 -10.80 16.72
N GLN A 498 28.28 -12.08 17.10
CA GLN A 498 29.44 -12.80 17.63
C GLN A 498 30.58 -12.86 16.61
N GLY A 499 30.26 -13.06 15.33
CA GLY A 499 31.24 -13.01 14.24
C GLY A 499 31.96 -11.66 14.10
N LEU A 500 31.36 -10.57 14.60
CA LEU A 500 31.98 -9.24 14.67
C LEU A 500 32.71 -8.98 16.01
N GLY A 501 32.69 -9.93 16.95
CA GLY A 501 33.25 -9.78 18.30
C GLY A 501 32.30 -9.12 19.31
N ILE A 502 30.99 -9.10 19.04
CA ILE A 502 29.97 -8.53 19.93
C ILE A 502 29.23 -9.67 20.64
N ASP A 503 29.84 -10.21 21.70
CA ASP A 503 29.37 -11.41 22.39
C ASP A 503 28.31 -11.13 23.49
N ASP A 504 28.10 -9.86 23.84
CA ASP A 504 27.26 -9.44 24.97
C ASP A 504 25.81 -9.09 24.59
N ALA A 505 25.40 -9.28 23.33
CA ALA A 505 24.07 -8.89 22.83
C ALA A 505 22.88 -9.60 23.52
N GLN A 506 23.11 -10.70 24.23
CA GLN A 506 22.07 -11.36 25.02
C GLN A 506 21.81 -10.69 26.37
N SER A 507 22.81 -10.01 26.93
CA SER A 507 22.75 -9.39 28.26
C SER A 507 22.88 -7.87 28.24
N ASN A 508 23.18 -7.27 27.08
CA ASN A 508 23.37 -5.83 26.90
C ASN A 508 22.38 -5.26 25.88
N LYS A 509 21.47 -4.39 26.34
CA LYS A 509 20.46 -3.74 25.48
C LYS A 509 21.08 -2.89 24.37
N GLU A 510 22.24 -2.25 24.62
CA GLU A 510 22.91 -1.43 23.60
C GLU A 510 23.38 -2.29 22.43
N SER A 511 24.07 -3.39 22.73
CA SER A 511 24.51 -4.37 21.73
C SER A 511 23.34 -5.05 21.02
N ALA A 512 22.28 -5.40 21.76
CA ALA A 512 21.05 -5.99 21.20
C ALA A 512 20.34 -5.06 20.20
N THR A 513 20.52 -3.75 20.35
CA THR A 513 19.83 -2.72 19.57
C THR A 513 20.56 -2.35 18.26
N LEU A 514 21.85 -2.71 18.12
CA LEU A 514 22.69 -2.29 17.00
C LEU A 514 22.09 -2.64 15.63
N ILE A 515 21.63 -3.88 15.44
CA ILE A 515 21.05 -4.35 14.18
C ILE A 515 19.78 -3.55 13.82
N TRP A 516 18.95 -3.23 14.81
CA TRP A 516 17.68 -2.53 14.59
C TRP A 516 17.88 -1.08 14.20
N LEU A 517 18.81 -0.38 14.86
CA LEU A 517 19.14 1.00 14.49
C LEU A 517 19.90 1.07 13.17
N HIS A 518 20.79 0.11 12.90
CA HIS A 518 21.38 -0.05 11.58
C HIS A 518 20.30 -0.24 10.51
N ALA A 519 19.34 -1.15 10.72
CA ALA A 519 18.22 -1.36 9.81
C ALA A 519 17.43 -0.06 9.59
N LEU A 520 17.13 0.70 10.66
CA LEU A 520 16.46 2.00 10.56
C LEU A 520 17.25 2.99 9.68
N ALA A 521 18.58 3.06 9.82
CA ALA A 521 19.41 3.93 8.99
C ALA A 521 19.32 3.56 7.50
N ILE A 522 19.40 2.25 7.19
CA ILE A 522 19.28 1.77 5.81
C ILE A 522 17.87 2.01 5.25
N GLY A 523 16.82 1.68 6.01
CA GLY A 523 15.44 1.80 5.55
C GLY A 523 14.95 3.23 5.36
N VAL A 524 15.66 4.22 5.89
CA VAL A 524 15.37 5.65 5.70
C VAL A 524 16.26 6.28 4.60
N SER A 525 17.33 5.62 4.15
CA SER A 525 18.16 6.08 3.02
C SER A 525 17.33 6.24 1.74
N PRO A 526 17.30 7.45 1.13
CA PRO A 526 16.69 7.67 -0.17
C PRO A 526 17.23 6.73 -1.25
N LEU A 527 18.54 6.52 -1.29
CA LEU A 527 19.18 5.67 -2.29
C LEU A 527 18.83 4.18 -2.12
N TYR A 528 18.70 3.69 -0.89
CA TYR A 528 18.22 2.32 -0.65
C TYR A 528 16.80 2.13 -1.20
N VAL A 529 15.91 3.10 -0.95
CA VAL A 529 14.53 3.07 -1.45
C VAL A 529 14.48 3.23 -2.97
N GLU A 530 15.33 4.06 -3.55
CA GLU A 530 15.44 4.23 -5.01
C GLU A 530 15.88 2.93 -5.68
N GLN A 531 16.94 2.29 -5.18
CA GLN A 531 17.51 1.08 -5.79
C GLN A 531 16.70 -0.19 -5.55
N ASN A 532 15.89 -0.24 -4.47
CA ASN A 532 15.22 -1.47 -4.03
C ASN A 532 13.71 -1.32 -3.81
N GLY A 533 13.14 -0.15 -4.14
CA GLY A 533 11.77 0.23 -3.80
C GLY A 533 10.73 -0.76 -4.33
N GLU A 534 10.92 -1.30 -5.54
CA GLU A 534 10.02 -2.31 -6.11
C GLU A 534 10.01 -3.61 -5.30
N ALA A 535 11.16 -4.06 -4.79
CA ALA A 535 11.25 -5.26 -3.96
C ALA A 535 10.67 -5.01 -2.55
N VAL A 536 11.01 -3.89 -1.92
CA VAL A 536 10.44 -3.42 -0.64
C VAL A 536 8.91 -3.29 -0.72
N ARG A 537 8.38 -2.92 -1.88
CA ARG A 537 6.94 -2.83 -2.13
C ARG A 537 6.25 -4.20 -2.08
N SER A 538 6.99 -5.23 -2.44
CA SER A 538 6.47 -6.52 -2.84
C SER A 538 6.53 -7.56 -1.72
N ASP A 539 7.54 -7.47 -0.87
CA ASP A 539 7.73 -8.33 0.28
C ASP A 539 8.53 -7.61 1.39
N TRP A 540 8.81 -8.32 2.49
CA TRP A 540 9.59 -7.79 3.61
C TRP A 540 10.89 -7.12 3.14
N PRO A 541 11.20 -5.90 3.63
CA PRO A 541 12.47 -5.25 3.35
C PRO A 541 13.63 -6.15 3.77
N ARG A 542 14.62 -6.27 2.89
CA ARG A 542 15.90 -6.95 3.17
C ARG A 542 16.98 -5.93 3.46
N ILE A 543 17.79 -6.17 4.49
CA ILE A 543 18.77 -5.22 5.01
C ILE A 543 20.18 -5.80 4.84
N PRO A 544 21.09 -5.15 4.09
CA PRO A 544 22.46 -5.59 3.99
C PRO A 544 23.16 -5.42 5.34
N LEU A 545 23.98 -6.38 5.76
CA LEU A 545 24.68 -6.33 7.04
C LEU A 545 26.15 -5.91 6.89
N PRO A 546 26.66 -4.96 7.71
CA PRO A 546 28.07 -4.55 7.70
C PRO A 546 29.04 -5.71 8.02
N GLN A 547 30.27 -5.62 7.52
CA GLN A 547 31.29 -6.67 7.72
C GLN A 547 32.20 -6.44 8.94
N SER A 548 32.06 -5.32 9.66
CA SER A 548 32.88 -4.99 10.82
C SER A 548 32.06 -4.38 11.96
N ASP A 549 32.52 -4.54 13.20
CA ASP A 549 31.93 -3.90 14.39
C ASP A 549 31.85 -2.37 14.23
N SER A 550 32.94 -1.73 13.79
CA SER A 550 32.97 -0.28 13.57
C SER A 550 31.88 0.16 12.62
N SER A 551 31.76 -0.46 11.45
CA SER A 551 30.76 -0.10 10.45
C SER A 551 29.33 -0.31 10.97
N LEU A 552 29.08 -1.36 11.75
CA LEU A 552 27.79 -1.59 12.39
C LEU A 552 27.46 -0.51 13.43
N ARG A 553 28.42 -0.14 14.28
CA ARG A 553 28.24 0.91 15.30
C ARG A 553 28.05 2.28 14.68
N ASP A 554 28.80 2.61 13.63
CA ASP A 554 28.67 3.87 12.89
C ASP A 554 27.28 3.98 12.27
N SER A 555 26.84 2.92 11.58
CA SER A 555 25.50 2.87 11.00
C SER A 555 24.38 2.90 12.06
N SER A 556 24.55 2.18 13.17
CA SER A 556 23.61 2.20 14.29
C SER A 556 23.54 3.58 14.95
N THR A 557 24.66 4.30 15.04
CA THR A 557 24.69 5.68 15.55
C THR A 557 23.88 6.62 14.66
N LEU A 558 24.00 6.46 13.33
CA LEU A 558 23.17 7.19 12.38
C LEU A 558 21.69 6.84 12.53
N GLY A 559 21.37 5.55 12.72
CA GLY A 559 20.02 5.09 13.04
C GLY A 559 19.45 5.69 14.32
N ARG A 560 20.26 5.83 15.37
CA ARG A 560 19.89 6.50 16.62
C ARG A 560 19.52 7.96 16.39
N ARG A 561 20.29 8.68 15.57
CA ARG A 561 19.97 10.07 15.19
C ARG A 561 18.62 10.14 14.46
N VAL A 562 18.34 9.21 13.55
CA VAL A 562 17.04 9.10 12.89
C VAL A 562 15.93 8.86 13.91
N ALA A 563 16.10 7.90 14.83
CA ALA A 563 15.13 7.58 15.88
C ALA A 563 14.79 8.82 16.74
N HIS A 564 15.79 9.56 17.20
CA HIS A 564 15.59 10.81 17.96
C HIS A 564 14.83 11.86 17.15
N VAL A 565 15.16 12.04 15.86
CA VAL A 565 14.43 12.99 14.99
C VAL A 565 12.96 12.59 14.82
N LEU A 566 12.64 11.29 14.82
CA LEU A 566 11.27 10.78 14.73
C LEU A 566 10.50 10.83 16.06
N ASN A 567 11.16 11.06 17.20
CA ASN A 567 10.53 11.13 18.53
C ASN A 567 10.10 12.56 18.91
N LEU A 568 8.83 12.90 18.71
CA LEU A 568 8.30 14.23 19.02
C LEU A 568 8.20 14.56 20.51
N ASP A 569 8.25 13.56 21.39
CA ASP A 569 8.07 13.80 22.83
C ASP A 569 9.40 14.23 23.50
N GLU A 570 10.53 14.07 22.81
CA GLU A 570 11.85 14.53 23.25
C GLU A 570 12.37 15.71 22.39
N PRO A 571 12.35 16.96 22.89
CA PRO A 571 12.85 18.11 22.14
C PRO A 571 14.36 18.04 21.85
N LEU A 572 14.75 18.30 20.60
CA LEU A 572 16.12 18.26 20.11
C LEU A 572 16.74 19.66 20.04
N ALA A 573 17.91 19.81 20.66
CA ALA A 573 18.70 21.04 20.61
C ALA A 573 19.00 21.43 19.16
N GLY A 574 18.83 22.70 18.82
CA GLY A 574 19.10 23.23 17.48
C GLY A 574 17.96 23.05 16.48
N ILE A 575 17.04 22.10 16.68
CA ILE A 575 15.93 21.83 15.74
C ILE A 575 14.60 22.41 16.26
N ASP A 576 14.15 21.97 17.43
CA ASP A 576 12.88 22.36 18.06
C ASP A 576 13.04 22.79 19.52
N LYS A 577 14.22 22.61 20.12
CA LYS A 577 14.63 23.19 21.41
C LYS A 577 15.63 24.34 21.21
N GLN A 578 15.36 25.47 21.85
CA GLN A 578 16.17 26.69 21.75
C GLN A 578 17.61 26.49 22.30
N PRO A 579 18.63 27.18 21.73
CA PRO A 579 18.54 28.06 20.56
C PRO A 579 18.36 27.25 19.25
N ILE A 580 17.41 27.67 18.40
CA ILE A 580 17.19 27.04 17.09
C ILE A 580 18.30 27.46 16.12
N GLU A 581 18.90 26.50 15.42
CA GLU A 581 19.91 26.77 14.39
C GLU A 581 19.33 27.60 13.25
N SER A 582 20.16 28.50 12.69
CA SER A 582 19.76 29.46 11.65
C SER A 582 18.99 28.81 10.49
N ARG A 583 19.47 27.64 10.02
CA ARG A 583 18.85 26.85 8.94
C ARG A 583 17.42 26.35 9.20
N PHE A 584 17.00 26.25 10.47
CA PHE A 584 15.64 25.81 10.84
C PHE A 584 14.74 26.95 11.31
N GLN A 585 15.29 28.14 11.60
CA GLN A 585 14.53 29.26 12.19
C GLN A 585 13.34 29.68 11.33
N HIS A 586 13.52 29.73 10.01
CA HIS A 586 12.53 30.17 9.03
C HIS A 586 11.65 29.05 8.47
N VAL A 587 11.86 27.80 8.91
CA VAL A 587 11.03 26.67 8.48
C VAL A 587 9.71 26.67 9.23
N ALA A 588 8.60 26.76 8.48
CA ALA A 588 7.23 26.70 8.97
C ALA A 588 6.91 27.73 10.07
N THR A 589 7.29 28.99 9.85
CA THR A 589 6.96 30.09 10.77
C THR A 589 5.49 30.46 10.63
N ILE A 590 4.73 30.43 11.73
CA ILE A 590 3.31 30.79 11.70
C ILE A 590 3.15 32.31 11.83
N ALA A 591 2.39 32.93 10.93
CA ALA A 591 2.16 34.36 10.93
C ALA A 591 0.79 34.73 10.33
N ARG A 592 0.27 35.90 10.72
CA ARG A 592 -0.86 36.55 10.04
C ARG A 592 -0.38 37.30 8.81
N HIS A 593 -1.17 37.29 7.74
CA HIS A 593 -0.83 38.02 6.50
C HIS A 593 -0.87 39.55 6.65
N ASP A 594 -1.59 40.07 7.64
CA ASP A 594 -1.68 41.50 7.96
C ASP A 594 -0.55 41.99 8.91
N GLY A 595 0.34 41.10 9.33
CA GLY A 595 1.46 41.39 10.24
C GLY A 595 1.06 41.58 11.71
N SER A 596 -0.22 41.46 12.06
CA SER A 596 -0.66 41.54 13.46
C SER A 596 -0.38 40.23 14.23
N ALA A 597 -0.48 40.28 15.56
CA ALA A 597 -0.29 39.10 16.40
C ALA A 597 -1.44 38.09 16.23
N ILE A 598 -1.11 36.79 16.30
CA ILE A 598 -2.11 35.72 16.28
C ILE A 598 -2.91 35.76 17.58
N ASP A 599 -4.24 35.83 17.46
CA ASP A 599 -5.18 35.78 18.57
C ASP A 599 -6.07 34.53 18.46
N PRO A 600 -5.82 33.49 19.30
CA PRO A 600 -6.66 32.29 19.33
C PRO A 600 -8.15 32.59 19.59
N GLY A 601 -8.47 33.66 20.33
CA GLY A 601 -9.86 34.05 20.65
C GLY A 601 -10.65 34.56 19.44
N ARG A 602 -9.96 34.99 18.37
CA ARG A 602 -10.57 35.43 17.11
C ARG A 602 -10.81 34.30 16.11
N GLY A 603 -10.41 33.07 16.45
CA GLY A 603 -10.46 31.92 15.55
C GLY A 603 -9.29 31.87 14.56
N ASP A 604 -8.19 32.57 14.83
CA ASP A 604 -7.01 32.61 13.97
C ASP A 604 -6.35 31.23 13.78
N LEU A 605 -6.55 30.33 14.75
CA LEU A 605 -6.05 28.96 14.74
C LEU A 605 -7.09 27.95 14.24
N ALA A 606 -8.22 28.42 13.70
CA ALA A 606 -9.18 27.57 13.01
C ALA A 606 -8.59 27.05 11.71
N VAL A 607 -8.53 25.74 11.53
CA VAL A 607 -8.15 25.13 10.25
C VAL A 607 -9.39 25.00 9.38
N THR A 608 -9.52 25.89 8.41
CA THR A 608 -10.69 25.99 7.51
C THR A 608 -10.32 26.05 6.03
N ALA A 609 -9.03 25.84 5.70
CA ALA A 609 -8.50 25.88 4.34
C ALA A 609 -8.78 24.59 3.51
N GLY A 610 -9.65 23.68 3.98
CA GLY A 610 -10.07 22.51 3.21
C GLY A 610 -9.03 21.38 3.15
N TRP A 611 -8.29 21.18 4.24
CA TRP A 611 -7.33 20.10 4.41
C TRP A 611 -7.96 18.74 4.74
N GLY A 612 -9.20 18.73 5.26
CA GLY A 612 -9.91 17.50 5.64
C GLY A 612 -11.28 17.36 5.00
N ILE A 613 -11.57 16.18 4.46
CA ILE A 613 -12.91 15.79 3.99
C ILE A 613 -13.43 14.71 4.95
N VAL A 614 -14.44 15.07 5.75
CA VAL A 614 -15.09 14.15 6.68
C VAL A 614 -16.05 13.25 5.91
N GLN A 615 -15.79 11.94 5.93
CA GLN A 615 -16.67 10.90 5.39
C GLN A 615 -17.21 10.05 6.55
N GLN A 616 -18.27 9.26 6.31
CA GLN A 616 -18.93 8.45 7.34
C GLN A 616 -18.00 7.53 8.17
N ARG A 617 -16.85 7.12 7.61
CA ARG A 617 -15.93 6.15 8.21
C ARG A 617 -14.47 6.63 8.34
N ALA A 618 -14.12 7.78 7.79
CA ALA A 618 -12.73 8.27 7.78
C ALA A 618 -12.66 9.77 7.48
N VAL A 619 -11.53 10.38 7.85
CA VAL A 619 -11.15 11.72 7.39
C VAL A 619 -10.09 11.57 6.30
N MET A 620 -10.45 12.02 5.10
CA MET A 620 -9.58 11.98 3.92
C MET A 620 -8.85 13.31 3.74
N PRO A 621 -7.58 13.33 3.31
CA PRO A 621 -6.90 14.58 2.97
C PRO A 621 -7.63 15.31 1.84
N GLY A 622 -8.00 16.56 2.09
CA GLY A 622 -8.53 17.50 1.10
C GLY A 622 -7.41 18.18 0.31
N PRO A 623 -7.76 18.99 -0.71
CA PRO A 623 -6.80 19.72 -1.53
C PRO A 623 -6.00 20.74 -0.72
N GLY A 624 -6.60 21.36 0.31
CA GLY A 624 -6.00 22.45 1.07
C GLY A 624 -5.79 23.72 0.25
N ARG A 625 -5.19 24.73 0.89
CA ARG A 625 -4.70 25.96 0.25
C ARG A 625 -3.24 26.18 0.62
N PHE A 626 -2.40 26.33 -0.38
CA PHE A 626 -1.00 26.68 -0.23
C PHE A 626 -0.51 27.45 -1.44
N ASP A 627 0.45 28.35 -1.24
CA ASP A 627 1.13 29.05 -2.31
C ASP A 627 2.56 28.53 -2.44
N VAL A 628 2.99 28.29 -3.68
CA VAL A 628 4.37 27.89 -4.00
C VAL A 628 5.13 29.12 -4.45
N ARG A 629 6.27 29.40 -3.82
CA ARG A 629 7.13 30.54 -4.16
C ARG A 629 8.60 30.17 -4.15
N LYS A 630 9.43 30.99 -4.80
CA LYS A 630 10.88 30.90 -4.67
C LYS A 630 11.32 31.30 -3.26
N ARG A 631 12.44 30.75 -2.81
CA ARG A 631 13.08 31.14 -1.54
C ARG A 631 13.46 32.63 -1.53
N LEU A 632 13.13 33.30 -0.44
CA LEU A 632 13.64 34.62 -0.08
C LEU A 632 15.02 34.51 0.57
N SER A 633 15.73 35.62 0.73
CA SER A 633 17.04 35.65 1.43
C SER A 633 16.94 35.12 2.86
N SER A 634 15.82 35.34 3.55
CA SER A 634 15.54 34.79 4.88
C SER A 634 15.42 33.26 4.89
N ASP A 635 14.80 32.69 3.85
CA ASP A 635 14.62 31.23 3.73
C ASP A 635 15.92 30.49 3.38
N LYS A 636 16.98 31.24 3.02
CA LYS A 636 18.33 30.75 2.75
C LYS A 636 19.28 30.98 3.92
N ALA A 637 18.84 31.71 4.95
CA ALA A 637 19.72 32.08 6.07
C ALA A 637 20.26 30.83 6.78
N GLY A 638 21.59 30.72 6.85
CA GLY A 638 22.27 29.61 7.51
C GLY A 638 22.27 28.28 6.75
N LEU A 639 21.73 28.23 5.53
CA LEU A 639 21.80 27.05 4.66
C LEU A 639 22.99 27.14 3.72
N LEU A 640 23.66 26.01 3.49
CA LEU A 640 24.64 25.82 2.41
C LEU A 640 23.93 25.59 1.07
N ASP A 641 24.62 25.82 -0.05
CA ASP A 641 24.06 25.61 -1.39
C ASP A 641 23.57 24.16 -1.60
N VAL A 642 24.34 23.17 -1.10
CA VAL A 642 23.95 21.75 -1.14
C VAL A 642 22.68 21.47 -0.31
N GLU A 643 22.49 22.16 0.81
CA GLU A 643 21.28 22.01 1.64
C GLU A 643 20.06 22.64 0.95
N ILE A 644 20.24 23.71 0.18
CA ILE A 644 19.19 24.32 -0.64
C ILE A 644 18.77 23.36 -1.76
N GLU A 645 19.74 22.69 -2.41
CA GLU A 645 19.46 21.68 -3.44
C GLU A 645 18.62 20.52 -2.88
N LEU A 646 19.02 19.96 -1.73
CA LEU A 646 18.30 18.87 -1.05
C LEU A 646 16.89 19.28 -0.61
N LEU A 647 16.73 20.47 -0.04
CA LEU A 647 15.44 20.96 0.43
C LEU A 647 14.55 21.51 -0.70
N GLY A 648 15.12 21.74 -1.88
CA GLY A 648 14.50 22.32 -3.06
C GLY A 648 14.52 23.86 -3.10
N GLU A 649 14.55 24.42 -4.31
CA GLU A 649 14.58 25.87 -4.60
C GLU A 649 13.27 26.62 -4.26
N GLN A 650 12.20 25.87 -4.04
CA GLN A 650 10.87 26.40 -3.75
C GLN A 650 10.47 26.09 -2.31
N VAL A 651 9.70 27.01 -1.75
CA VAL A 651 9.04 26.87 -0.45
C VAL A 651 7.55 27.10 -0.61
N LEU A 652 6.80 26.58 0.35
CA LEU A 652 5.36 26.65 0.41
C LEU A 652 4.93 27.46 1.64
N ASP A 653 3.92 28.29 1.43
CA ASP A 653 3.17 28.92 2.50
C ASP A 653 1.82 28.19 2.62
N VAL A 654 1.63 27.46 3.72
CA VAL A 654 0.52 26.52 3.95
C VAL A 654 -0.52 27.19 4.85
N TYR A 655 -1.71 27.42 4.33
CA TYR A 655 -2.74 28.21 4.99
C TYR A 655 -3.51 27.38 6.02
N LEU A 656 -3.73 27.93 7.21
CA LEU A 656 -4.73 27.40 8.16
C LEU A 656 -6.12 27.85 7.72
N ASN A 657 -6.24 29.14 7.40
CA ASN A 657 -7.45 29.85 6.99
C ASN A 657 -7.06 31.04 6.10
N GLU A 658 -7.97 31.99 5.84
CA GLU A 658 -7.70 33.15 4.97
C GLU A 658 -6.71 34.17 5.55
N HIS A 659 -6.42 34.11 6.86
CA HIS A 659 -5.65 35.12 7.58
C HIS A 659 -4.30 34.62 8.10
N VAL A 660 -4.16 33.31 8.33
CA VAL A 660 -2.97 32.71 8.95
C VAL A 660 -2.41 31.59 8.09
N SER A 661 -1.09 31.59 7.92
CA SER A 661 -0.34 30.50 7.29
C SER A 661 0.93 30.16 8.05
N TRP A 662 1.40 28.92 7.88
CA TRP A 662 2.80 28.57 8.11
C TRP A 662 3.59 28.89 6.85
N GLN A 663 4.65 29.66 6.99
CA GLN A 663 5.45 30.18 5.88
C GLN A 663 6.80 29.48 5.78
N GLY A 664 7.35 29.40 4.56
CA GLY A 664 8.72 28.95 4.34
C GLY A 664 8.94 27.45 4.50
N ILE A 665 7.94 26.60 4.21
CA ILE A 665 8.08 25.14 4.27
C ILE A 665 8.79 24.67 2.99
N PRO A 666 9.98 24.04 3.06
CA PRO A 666 10.65 23.54 1.86
C PRO A 666 9.82 22.53 1.07
N ALA A 667 9.92 22.54 -0.26
CA ALA A 667 9.19 21.61 -1.12
C ALA A 667 9.48 20.13 -0.75
N ALA A 668 10.76 19.78 -0.53
CA ALA A 668 11.13 18.43 -0.12
C ALA A 668 10.52 18.01 1.23
N VAL A 669 10.35 18.96 2.16
CA VAL A 669 9.72 18.73 3.47
C VAL A 669 8.22 18.54 3.34
N TRP A 670 7.58 19.33 2.48
CA TRP A 670 6.15 19.19 2.20
C TRP A 670 5.85 17.85 1.55
N ASP A 671 6.66 17.43 0.58
CA ASP A 671 6.49 16.19 -0.17
C ASP A 671 7.03 14.94 0.54
N PHE A 672 7.64 15.11 1.72
CA PHE A 672 8.20 14.01 2.51
C PHE A 672 7.13 12.99 2.89
N LYS A 673 7.42 11.71 2.62
CA LYS A 673 6.51 10.60 2.88
C LYS A 673 7.11 9.57 3.82
N ILE A 674 6.25 9.07 4.71
CA ILE A 674 6.54 7.91 5.56
C ILE A 674 5.34 6.97 5.44
N GLY A 675 5.60 5.72 5.02
CA GLY A 675 4.54 4.72 4.84
C GLY A 675 3.45 5.16 3.85
N GLY A 676 3.79 5.96 2.84
CA GLY A 676 2.86 6.46 1.84
C GLY A 676 2.02 7.67 2.23
N PHE A 677 2.16 8.16 3.46
CA PHE A 677 1.54 9.41 3.89
C PHE A 677 2.48 10.59 3.65
N GLN A 678 1.99 11.60 2.93
CA GLN A 678 2.57 12.93 2.98
C GLN A 678 2.31 13.50 4.38
N VAL A 679 3.37 13.59 5.20
CA VAL A 679 3.25 13.67 6.67
C VAL A 679 2.47 14.91 7.13
N LEU A 680 2.93 16.11 6.74
CA LEU A 680 2.30 17.38 7.13
C LEU A 680 0.84 17.47 6.67
N ARG A 681 0.57 17.08 5.42
CA ARG A 681 -0.78 17.09 4.86
C ARG A 681 -1.70 16.12 5.58
N LYS A 682 -1.22 14.92 5.92
CA LYS A 682 -2.01 13.93 6.65
C LYS A 682 -2.33 14.41 8.07
N TRP A 683 -1.36 15.05 8.74
CA TRP A 683 -1.53 15.65 10.06
C TRP A 683 -2.61 16.75 10.05
N LEU A 684 -2.60 17.63 9.04
CA LEU A 684 -3.63 18.68 8.87
C LEU A 684 -5.02 18.13 8.59
N SER A 685 -5.13 17.02 7.86
CA SER A 685 -6.44 16.48 7.47
C SER A 685 -7.34 16.15 8.67
N TYR A 686 -6.78 15.65 9.78
CA TYR A 686 -7.53 15.36 11.00
C TYR A 686 -7.84 16.59 11.85
N ARG A 687 -7.23 17.73 11.51
CA ARG A 687 -7.30 18.98 12.25
C ARG A 687 -8.17 20.04 11.58
N GLU A 688 -8.72 19.73 10.40
CA GLU A 688 -9.81 20.50 9.80
C GLU A 688 -10.91 20.72 10.84
N LYS A 689 -11.40 21.95 10.99
CA LYS A 689 -12.37 22.33 12.05
C LYS A 689 -13.61 21.44 12.06
N ARG A 690 -14.08 21.03 10.88
CA ARG A 690 -15.22 20.08 10.74
C ARG A 690 -14.91 18.67 11.25
N ALA A 691 -13.64 18.26 11.25
CA ALA A 691 -13.17 16.97 11.73
C ALA A 691 -12.79 17.01 13.22
N LEU A 692 -12.09 18.08 13.64
CA LEU A 692 -11.59 18.25 15.01
C LEU A 692 -12.69 18.70 15.99
N GLY A 693 -13.63 19.53 15.52
CA GLY A 693 -14.67 20.14 16.35
C GLY A 693 -14.24 21.38 17.13
N SER A 694 -12.95 21.71 17.14
CA SER A 694 -12.36 22.89 17.77
C SER A 694 -11.32 23.56 16.87
N ASP A 695 -10.81 24.71 17.32
CA ASP A 695 -9.61 25.33 16.73
C ASP A 695 -8.35 24.68 17.32
N LEU A 696 -7.19 24.89 16.68
CA LEU A 696 -5.93 24.39 17.22
C LEU A 696 -5.54 25.12 18.50
N THR A 697 -4.94 24.38 19.42
CA THR A 697 -4.21 24.97 20.54
C THR A 697 -2.89 25.60 20.06
N LEU A 698 -2.33 26.53 20.85
CA LEU A 698 -0.99 27.07 20.58
C LEU A 698 0.06 25.97 20.51
N THR A 699 -0.04 24.96 21.37
CA THR A 699 0.85 23.80 21.39
C THR A 699 0.77 23.03 20.07
N GLU A 700 -0.42 22.70 19.59
CA GLU A 700 -0.58 22.00 18.31
C GLU A 700 -0.09 22.82 17.12
N ALA A 701 -0.33 24.14 17.12
CA ALA A 701 0.18 25.02 16.08
C ALA A 701 1.72 25.03 16.05
N ARG A 702 2.37 24.93 17.21
CA ARG A 702 3.83 24.75 17.34
C ARG A 702 4.29 23.35 16.95
N THR A 703 3.51 22.31 17.28
CA THR A 703 3.80 20.94 16.86
C THR A 703 3.93 20.83 15.34
N PHE A 704 3.09 21.51 14.56
CA PHE A 704 3.24 21.54 13.10
C PHE A 704 4.61 22.08 12.66
N THR A 705 5.05 23.20 13.24
CA THR A 705 6.38 23.76 12.99
C THR A 705 7.49 22.77 13.39
N THR A 706 7.36 22.12 14.55
CA THR A 706 8.30 21.09 15.02
C THR A 706 8.42 19.93 14.04
N ILE A 707 7.28 19.41 13.56
CA ILE A 707 7.26 18.32 12.56
C ILE A 707 7.97 18.77 11.29
N ALA A 708 7.67 19.96 10.77
CA ALA A 708 8.31 20.47 9.56
C ALA A 708 9.84 20.60 9.71
N ARG A 709 10.33 21.08 10.86
CA ARG A 709 11.77 21.18 11.15
C ARG A 709 12.46 19.82 11.27
N ARG A 710 11.81 18.85 11.92
CA ARG A 710 12.33 17.47 12.03
C ARG A 710 12.38 16.78 10.68
N LEU A 711 11.36 16.97 9.84
CA LEU A 711 11.37 16.48 8.46
C LEU A 711 12.48 17.16 7.63
N ALA A 712 12.73 18.46 7.83
CA ALA A 712 13.87 19.14 7.20
C ALA A 712 15.20 18.52 7.63
N ALA A 713 15.36 18.22 8.93
CA ALA A 713 16.55 17.54 9.43
C ALA A 713 16.74 16.13 8.81
N LEU A 714 15.65 15.36 8.60
CA LEU A 714 15.73 14.07 7.90
C LEU A 714 16.15 14.22 6.43
N VAL A 715 15.62 15.22 5.72
CA VAL A 715 16.03 15.49 4.33
C VAL A 715 17.53 15.82 4.27
N LEU A 716 18.02 16.66 5.18
CA LEU A 716 19.43 17.03 5.25
C LEU A 716 20.34 15.87 5.70
N LEU A 717 19.80 14.86 6.38
CA LEU A 717 20.51 13.63 6.74
C LEU A 717 20.65 12.64 5.57
N GLY A 718 19.88 12.82 4.50
CA GLY A 718 19.83 11.93 3.32
C GLY A 718 21.20 11.52 2.78
N PRO A 719 22.11 12.47 2.46
CA PRO A 719 23.43 12.13 1.93
C PRO A 719 24.26 11.26 2.88
N GLU A 720 24.18 11.48 4.18
CA GLU A 720 24.89 10.67 5.18
C GLU A 720 24.32 9.24 5.26
N LEU A 721 22.99 9.11 5.15
CA LEU A 721 22.30 7.82 5.08
C LEU A 721 22.66 7.05 3.81
N ASP A 722 22.75 7.75 2.67
CA ASP A 722 23.10 7.16 1.38
C ASP A 722 24.57 6.71 1.35
N SER A 723 25.49 7.54 1.86
CA SER A 723 26.89 7.16 2.04
C SER A 723 27.02 5.94 2.96
N ASN A 724 26.28 5.90 4.07
CA ASN A 724 26.24 4.74 4.96
C ASN A 724 25.73 3.48 4.23
N TYR A 725 24.63 3.58 3.48
CA TYR A 725 24.13 2.46 2.69
C TYR A 725 25.16 1.95 1.67
N LEU A 726 25.81 2.86 0.93
CA LEU A 726 26.86 2.52 -0.03
C LEU A 726 28.05 1.81 0.62
N ASN A 727 28.55 2.32 1.76
CA ASN A 727 29.65 1.72 2.49
C ASN A 727 29.35 0.29 2.97
N VAL A 728 28.07 -0.02 3.25
CA VAL A 728 27.64 -1.35 3.67
C VAL A 728 27.52 -2.32 2.49
N VAL A 729 27.01 -1.87 1.34
CA VAL A 729 26.80 -2.74 0.16
C VAL A 729 28.02 -2.87 -0.75
N ASP A 730 28.93 -1.91 -0.71
CA ASP A 730 30.17 -1.89 -1.49
C ASP A 730 31.34 -1.37 -0.64
N PRO A 731 31.90 -2.21 0.25
CA PRO A 731 33.00 -1.82 1.13
C PRO A 731 34.30 -1.52 0.39
N THR A 732 34.35 -1.70 -0.94
CA THR A 732 35.53 -1.39 -1.78
C THR A 732 35.50 0.00 -2.42
N LEU A 733 34.36 0.71 -2.34
CA LEU A 733 34.25 2.11 -2.76
C LEU A 733 34.61 3.03 -1.58
N PRO A 734 35.66 3.87 -1.67
CA PRO A 734 35.95 4.83 -0.62
C PRO A 734 34.84 5.89 -0.54
N GLY A 735 34.16 5.96 0.59
CA GLY A 735 33.10 6.94 0.85
C GLY A 735 33.58 8.38 0.62
N GLN A 736 33.05 9.02 -0.41
CA GLN A 736 33.07 10.47 -0.55
C GLN A 736 31.78 11.01 0.06
N PHE A 737 31.86 12.17 0.74
CA PHE A 737 30.77 12.89 1.41
C PHE A 737 30.41 12.43 2.84
N SER A 738 31.18 12.95 3.81
CA SER A 738 30.67 13.29 5.15
C SER A 738 30.55 14.81 5.21
N LEU A 739 29.33 15.34 5.34
CA LEU A 739 29.06 16.80 5.32
C LEU A 739 28.68 17.39 6.68
N LEU A 740 28.79 16.64 7.79
CA LEU A 740 28.47 17.16 9.12
C LEU A 740 29.46 16.63 10.16
N GLU A 741 30.62 17.27 10.30
CA GLU A 741 31.36 17.19 11.56
C GLU A 741 30.63 18.06 12.61
N PRO A 742 30.36 17.55 13.82
CA PRO A 742 29.90 18.40 14.91
C PRO A 742 31.02 19.36 15.29
N ALA A 743 30.69 20.66 15.37
CA ALA A 743 31.60 21.69 15.83
C ALA A 743 32.27 21.27 17.14
N ARG A 744 33.59 21.01 17.09
CA ARG A 744 34.41 20.84 18.28
C ARG A 744 34.25 22.09 19.13
N THR A 745 33.70 21.91 20.33
CA THR A 745 33.72 22.91 21.39
C THR A 745 35.18 23.20 21.74
N SER A 746 35.70 24.34 21.28
CA SER A 746 36.89 24.94 21.85
C SER A 746 36.51 25.66 23.14
N ASN A 747 37.25 25.37 24.21
CA ASN A 747 37.21 26.12 25.45
C ASN A 747 38.55 25.88 26.18
N PRO A 748 39.14 26.90 26.82
CA PRO A 748 39.43 28.26 26.36
C PRO A 748 40.77 28.37 25.60
#